data_AF-A0A948KKC2-F1
#
_entry.id   AF-A0A948KKC2-F1
#
_cell.length_a   1.000
_cell.length_b   1.000
_cell.length_c   1.000
_cell.angle_alpha   90.00
_cell.angle_beta   90.00
_cell.angle_gamma   90.00
#
_symmetry.space_group_name_H-M   'P 1'
#
loop_
_entity.id
_entity.type
_entity.pdbx_description
1 polymer ?
#
loop_
_entity_poly.entity_id
_entity_poly.type
_entity_poly.pdbx_seq_one_letter_code
_entity_poly.pdbx_strand_id
1 'polypeptide(L)'
;LYFQNEVPLNILTLERAGNVGIGTTTPEGLLTVATSTGRALLYVNKSTGNVGIGTAAPRSQLEVMGTFLVYGNSSSKSIEALANGTMKLYAAGTEIVAITTSGTEFGGTTHKFVSGNVGIGTSGPDAKLEVVNTFMVSSAAEANGNLFTVLSTGNVGIGTTGPSSKLTVFGSSVKMAIGDGTATTTIGITTSTFAGTIDVIATTTAASMNIGAGNLYVSENGKIGIGTTTPNDVLEIQGNLRVTSGTPRIRLEDSTDDNKAWELQVVGSSDYLTIRSSNDAFDSLNDRLTILHSTGNVGIGTTTPEYLLHVDGDFAVGTTTMYVDAGGNVGIGTASPGSLLNISGSQTDTTGQSILRLTRPIKPASNFPSNVDFLLRTGSVVNSSALDIALSKTDGTVYQTIMTLESANGNVGIGTTTPDTLLSVQTSAAGGILLHSTGVGTQPFLKIRNADAGSLMTFGLGATTDDRAFLNITGGSEDRFDIMFSGDPKLTVKSTGNVGIGTTTPRYTLDVWGDMAVGTSTGTGAPQNYPLLYVQSGTGGTSNGVGIGTTTVSGTMLTVGTTTPALVVSQKGYVGIGTASPAGKLDITAPDTTIAPALSLRNYAGGNTYGFDFDLETLIVGRLDLYSIDAGARTNRMSWMRNGNVGIGTTGPSSKLTVFGSSVKMAIGDGTATTT
;
A
#
# COMPACT_ATOMS: atom_id res chain seq x y z
N LEU A 1 -10.60 -70.54 -153.86
CA LEU A 1 -12.03 -70.45 -154.21
C LEU A 1 -12.27 -69.06 -154.81
N TYR A 2 -12.76 -68.97 -156.05
CA TYR A 2 -13.14 -67.70 -156.70
C TYR A 2 -14.45 -67.17 -156.09
N PHE A 3 -14.54 -65.87 -155.84
CA PHE A 3 -15.80 -65.13 -155.86
C PHE A 3 -15.56 -63.79 -156.57
N GLN A 4 -16.32 -63.54 -157.65
CA GLN A 4 -16.37 -62.25 -158.35
C GLN A 4 -17.42 -61.33 -157.71
N ASN A 5 -17.01 -60.06 -157.55
CA ASN A 5 -17.73 -58.79 -157.58
C ASN A 5 -19.16 -58.70 -156.99
N GLU A 6 -19.26 -58.12 -155.79
CA GLU A 6 -19.82 -56.77 -155.52
C GLU A 6 -19.34 -56.28 -154.12
N VAL A 7 -19.13 -54.97 -153.97
CA VAL A 7 -18.64 -54.09 -152.86
C VAL A 7 -18.45 -54.71 -151.42
N PRO A 8 -17.38 -54.34 -150.66
CA PRO A 8 -16.65 -55.20 -149.74
C PRO A 8 -17.13 -55.15 -148.27
N LEU A 9 -17.11 -56.30 -147.60
CA LEU A 9 -17.03 -56.38 -146.14
C LEU A 9 -15.90 -57.37 -145.79
N ASN A 10 -14.72 -56.83 -145.51
CA ASN A 10 -13.56 -57.62 -145.09
C ASN A 10 -13.79 -58.13 -143.65
N ILE A 11 -14.49 -59.25 -143.52
CA ILE A 11 -14.81 -59.89 -142.22
C ILE A 11 -13.54 -60.36 -141.50
N LEU A 12 -12.55 -60.80 -142.28
CA LEU A 12 -11.27 -61.28 -141.78
C LEU A 12 -10.16 -60.74 -142.68
N THR A 13 -9.23 -60.01 -142.07
CA THR A 13 -8.04 -59.50 -142.75
C THR A 13 -6.83 -60.22 -142.17
N LEU A 14 -6.11 -60.92 -143.03
CA LEU A 14 -4.86 -61.58 -142.71
C LEU A 14 -3.76 -60.82 -143.43
N GLU A 15 -2.92 -60.13 -142.66
CA GLU A 15 -1.75 -59.49 -143.22
C GLU A 15 -0.61 -60.50 -143.36
N ARG A 16 0.27 -60.31 -144.35
CA ARG A 16 1.42 -61.21 -144.61
C ARG A 16 2.37 -61.34 -143.41
N ALA A 17 2.26 -60.44 -142.42
CA ALA A 17 2.97 -60.46 -141.14
C ALA A 17 2.35 -61.37 -140.07
N GLY A 18 1.24 -62.07 -140.36
CA GLY A 18 0.60 -63.02 -139.43
C GLY A 18 -0.41 -62.39 -138.46
N ASN A 19 -0.61 -61.08 -138.51
CA ASN A 19 -1.65 -60.41 -137.73
C ASN A 19 -3.03 -60.76 -138.26
N VAL A 20 -3.94 -61.09 -137.33
CA VAL A 20 -5.31 -61.45 -137.63
C VAL A 20 -6.24 -60.32 -137.18
N GLY A 21 -6.88 -59.66 -138.14
CA GLY A 21 -7.90 -58.66 -137.91
C GLY A 21 -9.28 -59.23 -138.17
N ILE A 22 -10.13 -59.28 -137.14
CA ILE A 22 -11.54 -59.64 -137.30
C ILE A 22 -12.35 -58.36 -137.13
N GLY A 23 -13.09 -57.97 -138.17
CA GLY A 23 -13.86 -56.72 -138.20
C GLY A 23 -13.01 -55.44 -138.40
N THR A 24 -11.72 -55.58 -138.73
CA THR A 24 -10.82 -54.46 -139.09
C THR A 24 -9.95 -54.84 -140.29
N THR A 25 -9.66 -53.88 -141.17
CA THR A 25 -8.76 -54.04 -142.32
C THR A 25 -7.30 -53.72 -142.01
N THR A 26 -7.00 -53.23 -140.81
CA THR A 26 -5.65 -52.87 -140.36
C THR A 26 -5.41 -53.38 -138.93
N PRO A 27 -5.21 -54.69 -138.71
CA PRO A 27 -4.93 -55.22 -137.37
C PRO A 27 -3.55 -54.80 -136.85
N GLU A 28 -3.56 -54.01 -135.76
CA GLU A 28 -2.34 -53.46 -135.16
C GLU A 28 -1.64 -54.46 -134.21
N GLY A 29 -2.38 -55.45 -133.71
CA GLY A 29 -1.90 -56.52 -132.83
C GLY A 29 -1.97 -57.91 -133.46
N LEU A 30 -1.40 -58.91 -132.77
CA LEU A 30 -1.39 -60.32 -133.23
C LEU A 30 -2.81 -60.82 -133.50
N LEU A 31 -3.74 -60.47 -132.62
CA LEU A 31 -5.17 -60.60 -132.83
C LEU A 31 -5.84 -59.29 -132.44
N THR A 32 -6.52 -58.66 -133.39
CA THR A 32 -7.38 -57.50 -133.12
C THR A 32 -8.80 -57.84 -133.54
N VAL A 33 -9.69 -57.96 -132.56
CA VAL A 33 -11.12 -58.08 -132.78
C VAL A 33 -11.74 -56.73 -132.51
N ALA A 34 -12.21 -56.07 -133.57
CA ALA A 34 -12.81 -54.75 -133.50
C ALA A 34 -14.24 -54.75 -134.04
N THR A 35 -15.07 -53.85 -133.53
CA THR A 35 -16.37 -53.57 -134.14
C THR A 35 -16.18 -52.76 -135.44
N SER A 36 -17.21 -52.67 -136.28
CA SER A 36 -17.20 -51.87 -137.52
C SER A 36 -16.91 -50.36 -137.32
N THR A 37 -16.86 -49.90 -136.07
CA THR A 37 -16.48 -48.54 -135.66
C THR A 37 -15.03 -48.43 -135.16
N GLY A 38 -14.22 -49.48 -135.26
CA GLY A 38 -12.78 -49.47 -134.96
C GLY A 38 -12.38 -49.65 -133.48
N ARG A 39 -13.31 -49.89 -132.55
CA ARG A 39 -12.96 -50.13 -131.13
C ARG A 39 -12.58 -51.60 -130.92
N ALA A 40 -11.42 -51.84 -130.31
CA ALA A 40 -10.96 -53.19 -129.99
C ALA A 40 -11.76 -53.77 -128.81
N LEU A 41 -12.49 -54.86 -129.08
CA LEU A 41 -13.18 -55.67 -128.07
C LEU A 41 -12.23 -56.68 -127.44
N LEU A 42 -11.34 -57.26 -128.25
CA LEU A 42 -10.25 -58.12 -127.81
C LEU A 42 -9.00 -57.74 -128.61
N TYR A 43 -7.95 -57.39 -127.90
CA TYR A 43 -6.69 -57.00 -128.49
C TYR A 43 -5.55 -57.78 -127.85
N VAL A 44 -4.81 -58.53 -128.66
CA VAL A 44 -3.58 -59.19 -128.22
C VAL A 44 -2.40 -58.39 -128.75
N ASN A 45 -1.69 -57.75 -127.84
CA ASN A 45 -0.55 -56.91 -128.19
C ASN A 45 0.57 -57.79 -128.77
N LYS A 46 1.00 -57.49 -129.99
CA LYS A 46 2.01 -58.29 -130.71
C LYS A 46 3.38 -58.33 -130.04
N SER A 47 3.71 -57.30 -129.27
CA SER A 47 5.05 -57.14 -128.67
C SER A 47 5.14 -57.72 -127.26
N THR A 48 4.03 -57.75 -126.52
CA THR A 48 4.03 -58.20 -125.11
C THR A 48 3.24 -59.49 -124.88
N GLY A 49 2.42 -59.91 -125.85
CA GLY A 49 1.48 -61.02 -125.68
C GLY A 49 0.31 -60.71 -124.74
N ASN A 50 0.24 -59.48 -124.20
CA ASN A 50 -0.81 -59.07 -123.29
C ASN A 50 -2.17 -59.05 -123.98
N VAL A 51 -3.18 -59.54 -123.28
CA VAL A 51 -4.55 -59.62 -123.76
C VAL A 51 -5.37 -58.51 -123.13
N GLY A 52 -5.88 -57.59 -123.95
CA GLY A 52 -6.81 -56.54 -123.54
C GLY A 52 -8.23 -56.92 -123.96
N ILE A 53 -9.16 -56.94 -123.02
CA ILE A 53 -10.60 -57.06 -123.30
C ILE A 53 -11.23 -55.68 -123.08
N GLY A 54 -11.73 -55.06 -124.15
CA GLY A 54 -12.29 -53.69 -124.13
C GLY A 54 -11.26 -52.56 -124.12
N THR A 55 -9.96 -52.86 -124.14
CA THR A 55 -8.86 -51.89 -124.27
C THR A 55 -7.86 -52.33 -125.34
N ALA A 56 -7.39 -51.39 -126.16
CA ALA A 56 -6.40 -51.63 -127.21
C ALA A 56 -4.94 -51.49 -126.72
N ALA A 57 -4.72 -51.15 -125.43
CA ALA A 57 -3.40 -50.98 -124.85
C ALA A 57 -3.28 -51.66 -123.48
N PRO A 58 -3.37 -53.01 -123.40
CA PRO A 58 -3.30 -53.73 -122.15
C PRO A 58 -1.91 -53.58 -121.51
N ARG A 59 -1.90 -53.01 -120.31
CA ARG A 59 -0.71 -52.74 -119.49
C ARG A 59 -0.25 -53.96 -118.71
N SER A 60 -1.06 -55.00 -118.67
CA SER A 60 -0.81 -56.23 -117.92
C SER A 60 -1.20 -57.43 -118.78
N GLN A 61 -0.74 -58.63 -118.41
CA GLN A 61 -0.96 -59.85 -119.19
C GLN A 61 -2.44 -60.09 -119.55
N LEU A 62 -3.37 -59.72 -118.66
CA LEU A 62 -4.79 -59.64 -118.94
C LEU A 62 -5.37 -58.36 -118.32
N GLU A 63 -5.86 -57.43 -119.13
CA GLU A 63 -6.55 -56.21 -118.68
C GLU A 63 -7.97 -56.18 -119.26
N VAL A 64 -8.98 -56.16 -118.39
CA VAL A 64 -10.39 -56.10 -118.77
C VAL A 64 -10.95 -54.74 -118.39
N MET A 65 -11.27 -53.93 -119.39
CA MET A 65 -11.87 -52.61 -119.20
C MET A 65 -13.41 -52.75 -119.26
N GLY A 66 -13.97 -53.27 -118.18
CA GLY A 66 -15.39 -53.60 -118.02
C GLY A 66 -15.62 -54.55 -116.85
N THR A 67 -16.83 -55.12 -116.75
CA THR A 67 -17.14 -56.13 -115.72
C THR A 67 -16.48 -57.47 -116.04
N PHE A 68 -15.58 -57.92 -115.15
CA PHE A 68 -14.91 -59.22 -115.21
C PHE A 68 -15.51 -60.16 -114.15
N LEU A 69 -16.22 -61.20 -114.61
CA LEU A 69 -16.85 -62.20 -113.75
C LEU A 69 -16.02 -63.50 -113.79
N VAL A 70 -15.49 -63.91 -112.64
CA VAL A 70 -14.81 -65.20 -112.49
C VAL A 70 -15.81 -66.20 -111.90
N TYR A 71 -16.10 -67.27 -112.64
CA TYR A 71 -17.00 -68.34 -112.20
C TYR A 71 -16.23 -69.66 -112.09
N GLY A 72 -16.40 -70.40 -110.99
CA GLY A 72 -15.73 -71.68 -110.75
C GLY A 72 -16.69 -72.72 -110.15
N ASN A 73 -16.43 -74.00 -110.43
CA ASN A 73 -17.13 -75.15 -109.85
C ASN A 73 -16.34 -75.66 -108.63
N SER A 74 -16.88 -75.44 -107.43
CA SER A 74 -16.50 -75.97 -106.08
C SER A 74 -15.75 -75.04 -105.10
N SER A 75 -15.84 -75.39 -103.80
CA SER A 75 -16.11 -74.55 -102.60
C SER A 75 -15.06 -73.60 -102.00
N SER A 76 -14.00 -73.21 -102.71
CA SER A 76 -13.14 -72.09 -102.26
C SER A 76 -13.36 -70.89 -103.18
N LYS A 77 -14.29 -70.03 -102.79
CA LYS A 77 -14.57 -68.77 -103.48
C LYS A 77 -13.58 -67.69 -103.00
N SER A 78 -12.30 -67.87 -103.31
CA SER A 78 -11.25 -66.89 -102.98
C SER A 78 -10.53 -66.45 -104.24
N ILE A 79 -10.32 -65.14 -104.39
CA ILE A 79 -9.27 -64.62 -105.27
C ILE A 79 -7.96 -64.94 -104.57
N GLU A 80 -7.32 -66.02 -105.00
CA GLU A 80 -6.05 -66.47 -104.44
C GLU A 80 -4.93 -65.63 -105.05
N ALA A 81 -4.34 -64.74 -104.24
CA ALA A 81 -3.10 -64.08 -104.57
C ALA A 81 -1.98 -65.12 -104.53
N LEU A 82 -1.59 -65.63 -105.70
CA LEU A 82 -0.39 -66.45 -105.84
C LEU A 82 0.82 -65.63 -105.39
N ALA A 83 1.72 -66.30 -104.67
CA ALA A 83 2.87 -65.76 -103.95
C ALA A 83 3.43 -64.49 -104.63
N ASN A 84 3.24 -63.35 -103.93
CA ASN A 84 3.68 -61.99 -104.26
C ASN A 84 2.66 -61.08 -104.99
N GLY A 85 1.42 -61.51 -105.20
CA GLY A 85 0.35 -60.65 -105.73
C GLY A 85 -0.41 -59.88 -104.64
N THR A 86 -0.35 -58.55 -104.63
CA THR A 86 -1.24 -57.73 -103.80
C THR A 86 -2.64 -57.71 -104.43
N MET A 87 -3.70 -57.94 -103.66
CA MET A 87 -5.06 -57.65 -104.14
C MET A 87 -5.35 -56.17 -103.88
N LYS A 88 -5.51 -55.40 -104.95
CA LYS A 88 -5.78 -53.97 -104.90
C LYS A 88 -7.19 -53.67 -105.41
N LEU A 89 -8.06 -53.15 -104.55
CA LEU A 89 -9.33 -52.58 -104.97
C LEU A 89 -9.19 -51.06 -105.08
N TYR A 90 -9.31 -50.57 -106.31
CA TYR A 90 -9.32 -49.15 -106.61
C TYR A 90 -10.77 -48.67 -106.80
N ALA A 91 -11.13 -47.56 -106.17
CA ALA A 91 -12.33 -46.79 -106.54
C ALA A 91 -11.90 -45.38 -106.95
N ALA A 92 -12.32 -44.92 -108.13
CA ALA A 92 -11.96 -43.62 -108.69
C ALA A 92 -10.44 -43.30 -108.70
N GLY A 93 -9.60 -44.33 -108.86
CA GLY A 93 -8.13 -44.17 -108.95
C GLY A 93 -7.38 -44.17 -107.62
N THR A 94 -8.05 -44.41 -106.49
CA THR A 94 -7.41 -44.50 -105.16
C THR A 94 -7.65 -45.88 -104.52
N GLU A 95 -6.63 -46.42 -103.85
CA GLU A 95 -6.62 -47.74 -103.20
C GLU A 95 -7.19 -47.64 -101.78
N ILE A 96 -8.24 -48.39 -101.42
CA ILE A 96 -9.01 -48.17 -100.16
C ILE A 96 -8.86 -49.29 -99.12
N VAL A 97 -8.55 -50.54 -99.51
CA VAL A 97 -8.39 -51.66 -98.56
C VAL A 97 -7.32 -52.65 -99.06
N ALA A 98 -6.35 -52.98 -98.21
CA ALA A 98 -5.40 -54.08 -98.42
C ALA A 98 -5.51 -55.09 -97.26
N ILE A 99 -5.86 -56.34 -97.56
CA ILE A 99 -5.84 -57.45 -96.60
C ILE A 99 -4.79 -58.45 -97.06
N THR A 100 -3.73 -58.59 -96.29
CA THR A 100 -2.65 -59.56 -96.54
C THR A 100 -2.67 -60.61 -95.43
N THR A 101 -2.86 -61.89 -95.78
CA THR A 101 -3.10 -62.97 -94.80
C THR A 101 -1.89 -63.87 -94.50
N SER A 102 -0.71 -63.64 -95.07
CA SER A 102 0.50 -64.40 -94.69
C SER A 102 1.68 -63.49 -94.37
N GLY A 103 2.26 -63.71 -93.20
CA GLY A 103 3.30 -62.88 -92.63
C GLY A 103 4.59 -62.87 -93.44
N THR A 104 4.94 -61.68 -93.93
CA THR A 104 6.18 -60.96 -93.65
C THR A 104 5.92 -59.50 -94.03
N GLU A 105 5.86 -58.68 -92.99
CA GLU A 105 6.07 -57.24 -92.92
C GLU A 105 5.82 -56.41 -94.19
N PHE A 106 4.69 -55.69 -94.19
CA PHE A 106 4.66 -54.36 -94.79
C PHE A 106 5.81 -53.54 -94.19
N GLY A 107 6.79 -53.15 -95.00
CA GLY A 107 7.77 -52.10 -94.70
C GLY A 107 7.13 -50.70 -94.63
N GLY A 108 6.05 -50.59 -93.86
CA GLY A 108 5.20 -49.40 -93.73
C GLY A 108 4.02 -49.62 -92.77
N THR A 109 4.27 -50.26 -91.62
CA THR A 109 3.70 -50.05 -90.27
C THR A 109 2.24 -49.58 -90.07
N THR A 110 1.32 -49.76 -91.00
CA THR A 110 -0.06 -49.27 -90.87
C THR A 110 -1.04 -50.42 -90.64
N HIS A 111 -1.14 -50.79 -89.35
CA HIS A 111 -2.20 -51.58 -88.70
C HIS A 111 -2.29 -53.08 -89.04
N LYS A 112 -1.81 -53.90 -88.11
CA LYS A 112 -1.92 -55.36 -88.13
C LYS A 112 -2.79 -55.84 -86.97
N PHE A 113 -3.79 -56.70 -87.25
CA PHE A 113 -4.53 -57.45 -86.25
C PHE A 113 -3.89 -58.83 -86.12
N VAL A 114 -3.25 -59.14 -84.99
CA VAL A 114 -2.68 -60.46 -84.71
C VAL A 114 -3.36 -61.02 -83.47
N SER A 115 -4.13 -62.10 -83.64
CA SER A 115 -4.76 -62.83 -82.54
C SER A 115 -5.51 -61.96 -81.51
N GLY A 116 -6.10 -60.84 -81.96
CA GLY A 116 -6.85 -59.91 -81.11
C GLY A 116 -6.04 -58.82 -80.39
N ASN A 117 -4.75 -58.63 -80.71
CA ASN A 117 -3.93 -57.47 -80.30
C ASN A 117 -3.69 -56.53 -81.50
N VAL A 118 -3.50 -55.24 -81.23
CA VAL A 118 -3.17 -54.21 -82.24
C VAL A 118 -1.78 -53.67 -81.98
N GLY A 119 -0.85 -53.88 -82.92
CA GLY A 119 0.49 -53.29 -82.89
C GLY A 119 0.60 -52.12 -83.87
N ILE A 120 1.14 -50.99 -83.42
CA ILE A 120 1.46 -49.83 -84.26
C ILE A 120 2.96 -49.61 -84.19
N GLY A 121 3.66 -49.79 -85.32
CA GLY A 121 5.12 -49.68 -85.38
C GLY A 121 5.92 -50.90 -84.88
N THR A 122 5.27 -52.01 -84.55
CA THR A 122 5.88 -53.28 -84.12
C THR A 122 5.24 -54.50 -84.80
N SER A 123 6.01 -55.58 -84.99
CA SER A 123 5.54 -56.82 -85.62
C SER A 123 5.13 -57.92 -84.63
N GLY A 124 5.39 -57.76 -83.33
CA GLY A 124 4.99 -58.68 -82.26
C GLY A 124 4.50 -57.94 -81.02
N PRO A 125 3.22 -57.52 -80.95
CA PRO A 125 2.71 -56.75 -79.82
C PRO A 125 2.50 -57.63 -78.58
N ASP A 126 3.16 -57.28 -77.47
CA ASP A 126 3.10 -57.99 -76.18
C ASP A 126 1.86 -57.61 -75.35
N ALA A 127 1.14 -56.57 -75.76
CA ALA A 127 -0.10 -56.10 -75.14
C ALA A 127 -1.23 -55.93 -76.16
N LYS A 128 -2.45 -55.71 -75.65
CA LYS A 128 -3.65 -55.49 -76.47
C LYS A 128 -3.50 -54.29 -77.41
N LEU A 129 -2.79 -53.26 -76.97
CA LEU A 129 -2.34 -52.14 -77.77
C LEU A 129 -0.88 -51.83 -77.42
N GLU A 130 0.01 -51.95 -78.39
CA GLU A 130 1.43 -51.55 -78.26
C GLU A 130 1.80 -50.57 -79.36
N VAL A 131 2.42 -49.45 -78.96
CA VAL A 131 2.84 -48.38 -79.86
C VAL A 131 4.33 -48.14 -79.66
N VAL A 132 5.12 -48.39 -80.70
CA VAL A 132 6.56 -48.07 -80.72
C VAL A 132 6.74 -46.68 -81.31
N ASN A 133 7.45 -45.81 -80.58
CA ASN A 133 7.61 -44.35 -80.76
C ASN A 133 6.56 -43.51 -80.00
N THR A 134 5.94 -42.51 -80.63
CA THR A 134 5.11 -41.51 -79.97
C THR A 134 3.66 -41.96 -79.89
N PHE A 135 3.09 -41.98 -78.69
CA PHE A 135 1.68 -42.22 -78.45
C PHE A 135 0.97 -40.92 -78.07
N MET A 136 -0.08 -40.55 -78.81
CA MET A 136 -0.83 -39.32 -78.56
C MET A 136 -2.32 -39.60 -78.51
N VAL A 137 -3.01 -38.91 -77.61
CA VAL A 137 -4.46 -38.84 -77.52
C VAL A 137 -4.84 -37.36 -77.63
N SER A 138 -5.60 -37.02 -78.68
CA SER A 138 -5.99 -35.65 -78.99
C SER A 138 -7.51 -35.50 -79.19
N SER A 139 -8.02 -34.29 -79.00
CA SER A 139 -9.35 -33.85 -79.42
C SER A 139 -9.17 -32.80 -80.52
N ALA A 140 -10.02 -32.80 -81.56
CA ALA A 140 -9.84 -32.11 -82.83
C ALA A 140 -9.11 -30.75 -82.78
N ALA A 141 -8.23 -30.56 -83.76
CA ALA A 141 -7.24 -29.48 -83.87
C ALA A 141 -7.88 -28.10 -83.90
N GLU A 142 -7.83 -27.36 -82.80
CA GLU A 142 -7.37 -25.97 -82.81
C GLU A 142 -6.83 -25.61 -81.41
N ALA A 143 -5.61 -25.05 -81.39
CA ALA A 143 -4.88 -24.48 -80.25
C ALA A 143 -4.76 -25.34 -78.96
N ASN A 144 -3.73 -26.21 -78.91
CA ASN A 144 -3.31 -27.10 -77.81
C ASN A 144 -4.13 -28.39 -77.57
N GLY A 145 -4.78 -28.92 -78.62
CA GLY A 145 -5.69 -30.09 -78.58
C GLY A 145 -5.12 -31.48 -78.22
N ASN A 146 -3.96 -31.61 -77.57
CA ASN A 146 -3.47 -32.93 -77.13
C ASN A 146 -3.65 -33.12 -75.63
N LEU A 147 -4.52 -34.06 -75.29
CA LEU A 147 -4.89 -34.38 -73.91
C LEU A 147 -3.79 -35.17 -73.21
N PHE A 148 -3.18 -36.12 -73.91
CA PHE A 148 -2.13 -36.98 -73.38
C PHE A 148 -1.11 -37.30 -74.48
N THR A 149 0.16 -37.05 -74.20
CA THR A 149 1.27 -37.29 -75.12
C THR A 149 2.34 -38.09 -74.40
N VAL A 150 2.76 -39.23 -74.96
CA VAL A 150 3.96 -39.96 -74.54
C VAL A 150 4.90 -39.96 -75.73
N LEU A 151 6.00 -39.22 -75.62
CA LEU A 151 7.01 -39.19 -76.67
C LEU A 151 7.85 -40.47 -76.65
N SER A 152 8.51 -40.80 -77.76
CA SER A 152 9.50 -41.90 -77.83
C SER A 152 10.63 -41.78 -76.79
N THR A 153 10.84 -40.57 -76.26
CA THR A 153 11.80 -40.25 -75.20
C THR A 153 11.31 -40.57 -73.78
N GLY A 154 10.05 -41.00 -73.62
CA GLY A 154 9.45 -41.39 -72.34
C GLY A 154 8.96 -40.23 -71.46
N ASN A 155 8.82 -39.03 -72.02
CA ASN A 155 8.18 -37.90 -71.34
C ASN A 155 6.68 -37.91 -71.56
N VAL A 156 5.93 -37.67 -70.48
CA VAL A 156 4.48 -37.63 -70.47
C VAL A 156 4.00 -36.19 -70.42
N GLY A 157 3.22 -35.79 -71.41
CA GLY A 157 2.58 -34.48 -71.52
C GLY A 157 1.08 -34.61 -71.34
N ILE A 158 0.50 -33.72 -70.55
CA ILE A 158 -0.95 -33.60 -70.36
C ILE A 158 -1.33 -32.17 -70.71
N GLY A 159 -2.18 -31.97 -71.72
CA GLY A 159 -2.51 -30.63 -72.23
C GLY A 159 -1.37 -29.93 -72.98
N THR A 160 -0.29 -30.65 -73.31
CA THR A 160 0.84 -30.16 -74.13
C THR A 160 1.35 -31.24 -75.06
N THR A 161 1.80 -30.81 -76.24
CA THR A 161 2.34 -31.69 -77.29
C THR A 161 3.85 -31.90 -77.15
N GLY A 162 4.53 -31.01 -76.42
CA GLY A 162 5.97 -31.05 -76.17
C GLY A 162 6.27 -31.06 -74.69
N PRO A 163 5.94 -32.13 -73.93
CA PRO A 163 6.36 -32.24 -72.54
C PRO A 163 7.88 -32.17 -72.41
N SER A 164 8.37 -31.11 -71.77
CA SER A 164 9.80 -30.89 -71.51
C SER A 164 10.33 -31.63 -70.29
N SER A 165 9.45 -32.26 -69.49
CA SER A 165 9.78 -33.01 -68.27
C SER A 165 9.00 -34.34 -68.21
N LYS A 166 9.44 -35.27 -67.33
CA LYS A 166 8.87 -36.63 -67.24
C LYS A 166 7.35 -36.65 -67.10
N LEU A 167 6.80 -35.68 -66.36
CA LEU A 167 5.39 -35.33 -66.37
C LEU A 167 5.29 -33.81 -66.54
N THR A 168 4.83 -33.35 -67.70
CA THR A 168 4.51 -31.94 -67.96
C THR A 168 3.01 -31.83 -68.10
N VAL A 169 2.37 -31.01 -67.29
CA VAL A 169 0.93 -30.77 -67.37
C VAL A 169 0.78 -29.28 -67.67
N PHE A 170 0.13 -28.93 -68.78
CA PHE A 170 -0.04 -27.55 -69.23
C PHE A 170 -1.53 -27.20 -69.22
N GLY A 171 -1.87 -26.08 -68.60
CA GLY A 171 -3.23 -25.63 -68.37
C GLY A 171 -3.29 -24.67 -67.18
N SER A 172 -4.37 -23.90 -67.04
CA SER A 172 -4.57 -22.96 -65.92
C SER A 172 -4.87 -23.64 -64.57
N SER A 173 -4.75 -24.98 -64.47
CA SER A 173 -5.09 -25.78 -63.28
C SER A 173 -4.37 -27.15 -63.25
N VAL A 174 -3.08 -27.13 -62.95
CA VAL A 174 -2.19 -28.30 -62.96
C VAL A 174 -1.98 -28.84 -61.54
N LYS A 175 -2.19 -30.15 -61.32
CA LYS A 175 -1.85 -30.86 -60.07
C LYS A 175 -0.85 -31.99 -60.34
N MET A 176 0.24 -32.03 -59.57
CA MET A 176 1.37 -32.95 -59.77
C MET A 176 1.80 -33.58 -58.43
N ALA A 177 1.99 -34.91 -58.40
CA ALA A 177 2.43 -35.69 -57.23
C ALA A 177 3.65 -36.55 -57.57
N ILE A 178 4.69 -36.55 -56.72
CA ILE A 178 5.99 -37.23 -56.93
C ILE A 178 6.53 -37.73 -55.57
N GLY A 179 7.14 -38.93 -55.50
CA GLY A 179 7.85 -39.47 -54.31
C GLY A 179 9.01 -40.41 -54.67
N ASP A 180 10.09 -40.47 -53.85
CA ASP A 180 11.41 -41.07 -54.22
C ASP A 180 12.14 -41.97 -53.20
N GLY A 181 11.68 -42.13 -51.97
CA GLY A 181 12.33 -43.03 -51.00
C GLY A 181 13.56 -42.52 -50.23
N THR A 182 14.17 -41.34 -50.45
CA THR A 182 15.30 -40.87 -49.58
C THR A 182 15.70 -39.37 -49.53
N ALA A 183 15.17 -38.38 -50.28
CA ALA A 183 15.55 -36.96 -50.05
C ALA A 183 14.44 -35.93 -50.34
N THR A 184 14.53 -34.76 -49.68
CA THR A 184 13.44 -33.78 -49.52
C THR A 184 12.80 -33.29 -50.83
N THR A 185 11.51 -33.57 -50.95
CA THR A 185 10.64 -33.29 -52.11
C THR A 185 10.03 -31.89 -52.00
N THR A 186 10.16 -31.03 -53.02
CA THR A 186 9.45 -29.73 -53.08
C THR A 186 8.44 -29.70 -54.23
N ILE A 187 7.19 -29.33 -53.93
CA ILE A 187 6.09 -29.16 -54.89
C ILE A 187 5.93 -27.65 -55.15
N GLY A 188 6.43 -27.18 -56.29
CA GLY A 188 6.26 -25.79 -56.72
C GLY A 188 5.01 -25.61 -57.61
N ILE A 189 4.05 -24.79 -57.19
CA ILE A 189 2.89 -24.42 -58.01
C ILE A 189 2.97 -22.94 -58.34
N THR A 190 3.23 -22.60 -59.60
CA THR A 190 3.30 -21.21 -60.08
C THR A 190 2.14 -20.95 -61.04
N THR A 191 1.14 -20.21 -60.58
CA THR A 191 0.03 -19.75 -61.44
C THR A 191 -0.22 -18.27 -61.16
N SER A 192 -0.58 -17.48 -62.18
CA SER A 192 -0.86 -16.03 -62.06
C SER A 192 -2.15 -15.73 -61.28
N THR A 193 -2.97 -16.75 -61.05
CA THR A 193 -4.12 -16.77 -60.13
C THR A 193 -4.16 -18.15 -59.49
N PHE A 194 -3.44 -18.34 -58.38
CA PHE A 194 -3.60 -19.56 -57.59
C PHE A 194 -4.79 -19.37 -56.64
N ALA A 195 -5.97 -19.81 -57.07
CA ALA A 195 -7.13 -19.95 -56.21
C ALA A 195 -7.14 -21.38 -55.65
N GLY A 196 -6.33 -21.65 -54.62
CA GLY A 196 -6.24 -22.98 -54.03
C GLY A 196 -5.25 -23.08 -52.87
N THR A 197 -5.27 -24.21 -52.18
CA THR A 197 -4.33 -24.58 -51.11
C THR A 197 -3.14 -25.34 -51.68
N ILE A 198 -1.92 -24.97 -51.26
CA ILE A 198 -0.72 -25.80 -51.45
C ILE A 198 -0.60 -26.68 -50.22
N ASP A 199 -0.88 -27.97 -50.35
CA ASP A 199 -0.71 -28.95 -49.29
C ASP A 199 0.69 -29.57 -49.40
N VAL A 200 1.56 -29.30 -48.42
CA VAL A 200 2.92 -29.85 -48.36
C VAL A 200 2.95 -30.85 -47.21
N ILE A 201 2.69 -32.11 -47.53
CA ILE A 201 2.74 -33.21 -46.56
C ILE A 201 4.19 -33.69 -46.44
N ALA A 202 4.86 -33.22 -45.39
CA ALA A 202 6.15 -33.73 -44.95
C ALA A 202 5.96 -35.05 -44.21
N THR A 203 6.31 -36.19 -44.81
CA THR A 203 6.25 -37.50 -44.14
C THR A 203 7.49 -37.83 -43.31
N THR A 204 8.50 -36.96 -43.35
CA THR A 204 9.76 -37.07 -42.58
C THR A 204 10.06 -35.74 -41.89
N THR A 205 10.78 -35.79 -40.75
CA THR A 205 11.13 -34.65 -39.87
C THR A 205 12.10 -33.63 -40.50
N ALA A 206 12.21 -33.59 -41.84
CA ALA A 206 13.26 -32.87 -42.56
C ALA A 206 12.73 -31.91 -43.65
N ALA A 207 11.42 -31.75 -43.80
CA ALA A 207 10.88 -30.85 -44.82
C ALA A 207 10.52 -29.49 -44.21
N SER A 208 11.07 -28.42 -44.79
CA SER A 208 10.67 -27.05 -44.51
C SER A 208 9.77 -26.53 -45.63
N MET A 209 8.77 -25.70 -45.28
CA MET A 209 7.94 -24.98 -46.24
C MET A 209 8.47 -23.55 -46.33
N ASN A 210 8.80 -23.07 -47.53
CA ASN A 210 9.24 -21.69 -47.73
C ASN A 210 8.38 -21.02 -48.80
N ILE A 211 7.54 -20.09 -48.37
CA ILE A 211 6.68 -19.30 -49.23
C ILE A 211 7.28 -17.90 -49.32
N GLY A 212 7.71 -17.50 -50.52
CA GLY A 212 8.20 -16.15 -50.80
C GLY A 212 9.48 -15.77 -50.05
N ALA A 213 10.51 -16.62 -50.11
CA ALA A 213 11.86 -16.35 -49.59
C ALA A 213 11.89 -15.80 -48.14
N GLY A 214 11.16 -16.46 -47.23
CA GLY A 214 11.10 -16.09 -45.82
C GLY A 214 9.89 -15.25 -45.40
N ASN A 215 8.97 -14.91 -46.31
CA ASN A 215 7.69 -14.28 -45.93
C ASN A 215 6.86 -15.18 -45.00
N LEU A 216 6.78 -16.47 -45.33
CA LEU A 216 6.31 -17.52 -44.42
C LEU A 216 7.23 -18.73 -44.57
N TYR A 217 7.94 -19.05 -43.50
CA TYR A 217 8.85 -20.17 -43.40
C TYR A 217 8.36 -21.12 -42.31
N VAL A 218 8.25 -22.41 -42.59
CA VAL A 218 8.04 -23.46 -41.59
C VAL A 218 9.31 -24.29 -41.59
N SER A 219 10.04 -24.29 -40.48
CA SER A 219 11.29 -25.05 -40.35
C SER A 219 11.03 -26.55 -40.32
N GLU A 220 12.09 -27.33 -40.55
CA GLU A 220 12.05 -28.80 -40.41
C GLU A 220 11.59 -29.27 -39.03
N ASN A 221 11.76 -28.44 -38.00
CA ASN A 221 11.36 -28.71 -36.62
C ASN A 221 10.00 -28.10 -36.25
N GLY A 222 9.20 -27.67 -37.25
CA GLY A 222 7.83 -27.17 -37.05
C GLY A 222 7.72 -25.74 -36.52
N LYS A 223 8.82 -24.97 -36.51
CA LYS A 223 8.79 -23.55 -36.10
C LYS A 223 8.40 -22.67 -37.27
N ILE A 224 7.52 -21.70 -37.04
CA ILE A 224 7.03 -20.75 -38.04
C ILE A 224 7.83 -19.45 -37.95
N GLY A 225 8.50 -19.07 -39.03
CA GLY A 225 9.10 -17.76 -39.23
C GLY A 225 8.26 -16.90 -40.18
N ILE A 226 7.98 -15.67 -39.81
CA ILE A 226 7.40 -14.64 -40.71
C ILE A 226 8.45 -13.53 -40.85
N GLY A 227 8.98 -13.35 -42.06
CA GLY A 227 10.13 -12.47 -42.31
C GLY A 227 11.49 -13.06 -41.91
N THR A 228 11.54 -14.33 -41.52
CA THR A 228 12.78 -15.03 -41.11
C THR A 228 12.77 -16.49 -41.52
N THR A 229 13.93 -17.03 -41.87
CA THR A 229 14.13 -18.46 -42.18
C THR A 229 14.85 -19.22 -41.07
N THR A 230 15.15 -18.57 -39.94
CA THR A 230 15.83 -19.20 -38.80
C THR A 230 15.09 -18.88 -37.49
N PRO A 231 13.81 -19.29 -37.35
CA PRO A 231 13.04 -19.00 -36.15
C PRO A 231 13.63 -19.71 -34.92
N ASN A 232 13.88 -18.94 -33.86
CA ASN A 232 14.38 -19.45 -32.58
C ASN A 232 13.27 -20.06 -31.71
N ASP A 233 12.03 -19.63 -31.92
CA ASP A 233 10.83 -20.10 -31.21
C ASP A 233 9.76 -20.64 -32.18
N VAL A 234 8.69 -21.24 -31.64
CA VAL A 234 7.60 -21.86 -32.43
C VAL A 234 6.95 -20.86 -33.40
N LEU A 235 6.86 -19.58 -33.05
CA LEU A 235 6.46 -18.51 -33.94
C LEU A 235 7.39 -17.31 -33.75
N GLU A 236 8.18 -16.96 -34.76
CA GLU A 236 9.01 -15.75 -34.78
C GLU A 236 8.56 -14.84 -35.91
N ILE A 237 8.29 -13.57 -35.60
CA ILE A 237 7.91 -12.54 -36.58
C ILE A 237 8.99 -11.47 -36.57
N GLN A 238 9.79 -11.38 -37.64
CA GLN A 238 10.70 -10.26 -37.87
C GLN A 238 9.93 -9.14 -38.58
N GLY A 239 9.24 -8.33 -37.78
CA GLY A 239 8.34 -7.26 -38.24
C GLY A 239 7.26 -6.95 -37.20
N ASN A 240 6.13 -6.38 -37.64
CA ASN A 240 4.99 -6.09 -36.77
C ASN A 240 3.92 -7.19 -36.84
N LEU A 241 3.42 -7.65 -35.70
CA LEU A 241 2.20 -8.44 -35.62
C LEU A 241 0.98 -7.50 -35.60
N ARG A 242 0.16 -7.53 -36.65
CA ARG A 242 -1.10 -6.79 -36.70
C ARG A 242 -2.27 -7.75 -36.50
N VAL A 243 -2.96 -7.63 -35.36
CA VAL A 243 -4.18 -8.39 -35.05
C VAL A 243 -5.40 -7.48 -35.28
N THR A 244 -6.20 -7.77 -36.30
CA THR A 244 -7.42 -7.01 -36.60
C THR A 244 -8.64 -7.91 -36.54
N SER A 245 -9.56 -7.63 -35.63
CA SER A 245 -10.88 -8.25 -35.53
C SER A 245 -11.85 -7.27 -34.86
N GLY A 246 -13.11 -7.64 -34.65
CA GLY A 246 -14.04 -6.83 -33.84
C GLY A 246 -13.59 -6.68 -32.37
N THR A 247 -12.75 -7.61 -31.88
CA THR A 247 -12.18 -7.63 -30.52
C THR A 247 -10.75 -8.20 -30.59
N PRO A 248 -9.76 -7.40 -31.04
CA PRO A 248 -8.41 -7.90 -31.26
C PRO A 248 -7.75 -8.26 -29.93
N ARG A 249 -7.19 -9.47 -29.87
CA ARG A 249 -6.57 -10.01 -28.65
C ARG A 249 -5.46 -11.01 -28.95
N ILE A 250 -4.54 -11.15 -28.01
CA ILE A 250 -3.55 -12.23 -27.94
C ILE A 250 -3.82 -13.01 -26.65
N ARG A 251 -3.97 -14.34 -26.77
CA ARG A 251 -4.33 -15.22 -25.66
C ARG A 251 -3.24 -16.24 -25.42
N LEU A 252 -2.91 -16.45 -24.15
CA LEU A 252 -2.08 -17.53 -23.66
C LEU A 252 -2.95 -18.38 -22.74
N GLU A 253 -3.05 -19.68 -23.02
CA GLU A 253 -3.87 -20.61 -22.23
C GLU A 253 -3.06 -21.83 -21.82
N ASP A 254 -3.24 -22.26 -20.58
CA ASP A 254 -2.75 -23.55 -20.14
C ASP A 254 -3.78 -24.63 -20.51
N SER A 255 -3.37 -25.58 -21.33
CA SER A 255 -4.22 -26.67 -21.80
C SER A 255 -4.36 -27.82 -20.80
N THR A 256 -3.64 -27.78 -19.67
CA THR A 256 -3.52 -28.92 -18.73
C THR A 256 -4.31 -28.78 -17.43
N ASP A 257 -4.62 -27.55 -17.00
CA ASP A 257 -5.40 -27.24 -15.79
C ASP A 257 -6.47 -26.17 -16.07
N ASP A 258 -7.76 -26.51 -15.93
CA ASP A 258 -8.95 -25.62 -15.87
C ASP A 258 -8.90 -24.27 -16.63
N ASN A 259 -8.36 -24.26 -17.87
CA ASN A 259 -8.32 -23.10 -18.76
C ASN A 259 -7.84 -21.80 -18.09
N LYS A 260 -6.76 -21.85 -17.31
CA LYS A 260 -6.07 -20.63 -16.85
C LYS A 260 -5.56 -19.90 -18.08
N ALA A 261 -6.17 -18.77 -18.37
CA ALA A 261 -5.87 -17.99 -19.55
C ALA A 261 -5.54 -16.55 -19.17
N TRP A 262 -4.54 -16.01 -19.84
CA TRP A 262 -4.22 -14.59 -19.85
C TRP A 262 -4.47 -14.02 -21.24
N GLU A 263 -5.14 -12.88 -21.29
CA GLU A 263 -5.46 -12.21 -22.54
C GLU A 263 -5.01 -10.75 -22.50
N LEU A 264 -4.31 -10.32 -23.55
CA LEU A 264 -4.11 -8.91 -23.87
C LEU A 264 -5.13 -8.52 -24.92
N GLN A 265 -6.04 -7.61 -24.58
CA GLN A 265 -7.15 -7.21 -25.44
C GLN A 265 -7.21 -5.69 -25.60
N VAL A 266 -7.47 -5.22 -26.82
CA VAL A 266 -7.95 -3.85 -27.02
C VAL A 266 -9.47 -3.89 -27.15
N VAL A 267 -10.16 -3.21 -26.23
CA VAL A 267 -11.62 -3.18 -26.17
C VAL A 267 -12.11 -1.91 -26.87
N GLY A 268 -12.45 -2.05 -28.16
CA GLY A 268 -12.82 -0.91 -29.01
C GLY A 268 -14.10 -0.19 -28.59
N SER A 269 -15.06 -0.87 -27.96
CA SER A 269 -16.29 -0.25 -27.45
C SER A 269 -16.06 0.67 -26.25
N SER A 270 -14.94 0.48 -25.55
CA SER A 270 -14.67 1.10 -24.25
C SER A 270 -13.32 1.83 -24.19
N ASP A 271 -12.61 1.92 -25.33
CA ASP A 271 -11.37 2.68 -25.54
C ASP A 271 -10.26 2.37 -24.52
N TYR A 272 -9.99 1.08 -24.27
CA TYR A 272 -8.91 0.66 -23.37
C TYR A 272 -8.13 -0.57 -23.85
N LEU A 273 -6.87 -0.65 -23.40
CA LEU A 273 -6.06 -1.85 -23.39
C LEU A 273 -6.26 -2.57 -22.05
N THR A 274 -6.51 -3.88 -22.04
CA THR A 274 -6.66 -4.66 -20.81
C THR A 274 -5.83 -5.93 -20.82
N ILE A 275 -5.39 -6.32 -19.63
CA ILE A 275 -4.92 -7.66 -19.30
C ILE A 275 -6.02 -8.34 -18.49
N ARG A 276 -6.52 -9.46 -19.00
CA ARG A 276 -7.63 -10.22 -18.42
C ARG A 276 -7.16 -11.58 -17.94
N SER A 277 -7.80 -12.10 -16.90
CA SER A 277 -7.59 -13.47 -16.45
C SER A 277 -8.90 -14.19 -16.14
N SER A 278 -8.93 -15.51 -16.40
CA SER A 278 -9.98 -16.43 -15.98
C SER A 278 -9.38 -17.60 -15.20
N ASN A 279 -10.11 -18.06 -14.18
CA ASN A 279 -9.75 -19.26 -13.42
C ASN A 279 -10.62 -20.48 -13.78
N ASP A 280 -11.75 -20.29 -14.48
CA ASP A 280 -12.69 -21.35 -14.87
C ASP A 280 -13.22 -21.10 -16.29
N ALA A 281 -12.98 -22.04 -17.21
CA ALA A 281 -13.69 -22.27 -18.49
C ALA A 281 -14.10 -21.06 -19.38
N PHE A 282 -13.46 -19.90 -19.25
CA PHE A 282 -13.71 -18.69 -20.05
C PHE A 282 -15.13 -18.08 -19.98
N ASP A 283 -15.96 -18.51 -19.03
CA ASP A 283 -17.33 -18.00 -18.86
C ASP A 283 -17.37 -16.64 -18.13
N SER A 284 -16.30 -16.25 -17.42
CA SER A 284 -16.14 -14.90 -16.86
C SER A 284 -14.69 -14.42 -16.87
N LEU A 285 -14.39 -13.41 -17.70
CA LEU A 285 -13.09 -12.75 -17.74
C LEU A 285 -13.08 -11.52 -16.83
N ASN A 286 -12.17 -11.52 -15.85
CA ASN A 286 -11.95 -10.36 -14.99
C ASN A 286 -10.84 -9.48 -15.58
N ASP A 287 -11.13 -8.18 -15.73
CA ASP A 287 -10.12 -7.18 -16.06
C ASP A 287 -9.19 -6.99 -14.84
N ARG A 288 -7.91 -7.31 -15.01
CA ARG A 288 -6.89 -7.20 -13.94
C ARG A 288 -6.15 -5.89 -14.01
N LEU A 289 -5.78 -5.48 -15.22
CA LEU A 289 -5.12 -4.21 -15.50
C LEU A 289 -5.79 -3.59 -16.73
N THR A 290 -6.22 -2.34 -16.61
CA THR A 290 -6.83 -1.54 -17.67
C THR A 290 -5.99 -0.31 -17.91
N ILE A 291 -5.78 0.11 -19.16
CA ILE A 291 -5.19 1.39 -19.52
C ILE A 291 -6.14 2.09 -20.48
N LEU A 292 -6.72 3.21 -20.05
CA LEU A 292 -7.57 4.02 -20.92
C LEU A 292 -6.71 4.66 -22.01
N HIS A 293 -7.08 4.46 -23.27
CA HIS A 293 -6.35 5.05 -24.38
C HIS A 293 -6.51 6.58 -24.45
N SER A 294 -7.69 7.09 -24.11
CA SER A 294 -7.99 8.53 -24.09
C SER A 294 -7.25 9.34 -23.02
N THR A 295 -6.96 8.77 -21.85
CA THR A 295 -6.35 9.51 -20.72
C THR A 295 -4.99 8.97 -20.26
N GLY A 296 -4.66 7.72 -20.59
CA GLY A 296 -3.47 7.04 -20.06
C GLY A 296 -3.61 6.54 -18.62
N ASN A 297 -4.80 6.68 -18.01
CA ASN A 297 -5.05 6.21 -16.64
C ASN A 297 -4.98 4.69 -16.55
N VAL A 298 -4.26 4.18 -15.55
CA VAL A 298 -4.09 2.75 -15.27
C VAL A 298 -5.03 2.33 -14.15
N GLY A 299 -5.95 1.41 -14.44
CA GLY A 299 -6.82 0.74 -13.47
C GLY A 299 -6.28 -0.64 -13.10
N ILE A 300 -6.18 -0.96 -11.82
CA ILE A 300 -5.93 -2.32 -11.33
C ILE A 300 -7.19 -2.79 -10.62
N GLY A 301 -7.82 -3.86 -11.10
CA GLY A 301 -9.12 -4.33 -10.61
C GLY A 301 -10.33 -3.50 -11.08
N THR A 302 -10.12 -2.41 -11.82
CA THR A 302 -11.18 -1.52 -12.34
C THR A 302 -10.98 -1.19 -13.82
N THR A 303 -12.08 -0.96 -14.54
CA THR A 303 -12.10 -0.55 -15.95
C THR A 303 -12.36 0.94 -16.15
N THR A 304 -12.71 1.67 -15.07
CA THR A 304 -13.01 3.11 -15.11
C THR A 304 -12.08 3.90 -14.18
N PRO A 305 -10.75 3.90 -14.42
CA PRO A 305 -9.82 4.63 -13.57
C PRO A 305 -9.99 6.15 -13.71
N GLU A 306 -10.32 6.83 -12.60
CA GLU A 306 -10.46 8.30 -12.55
C GLU A 306 -9.11 9.01 -12.37
N TYR A 307 -8.10 8.30 -11.88
CA TYR A 307 -6.75 8.80 -11.60
C TYR A 307 -5.70 8.06 -12.43
N LEU A 308 -4.50 8.65 -12.54
CA LEU A 308 -3.38 8.06 -13.30
C LEU A 308 -3.08 6.61 -12.89
N LEU A 309 -3.21 6.31 -11.60
CA LEU A 309 -3.23 4.96 -11.06
C LEU A 309 -4.44 4.84 -10.12
N HIS A 310 -5.40 4.00 -10.48
CA HIS A 310 -6.56 3.67 -9.66
C HIS A 310 -6.50 2.17 -9.33
N VAL A 311 -6.33 1.84 -8.06
CA VAL A 311 -6.40 0.46 -7.58
C VAL A 311 -7.73 0.28 -6.88
N ASP A 312 -8.59 -0.59 -7.41
CA ASP A 312 -9.84 -1.00 -6.77
C ASP A 312 -9.58 -2.27 -5.95
N GLY A 313 -9.13 -2.06 -4.72
CA GLY A 313 -8.63 -3.09 -3.81
C GLY A 313 -7.43 -2.60 -3.00
N ASP A 314 -6.68 -3.54 -2.44
CA ASP A 314 -5.51 -3.22 -1.63
C ASP A 314 -4.34 -2.72 -2.50
N PHE A 315 -3.64 -1.68 -2.03
CA PHE A 315 -2.41 -1.16 -2.63
C PHE A 315 -1.23 -1.31 -1.67
N ALA A 316 -0.24 -2.09 -2.06
CA ALA A 316 0.97 -2.32 -1.25
C ALA A 316 2.22 -1.85 -2.00
N VAL A 317 3.00 -0.97 -1.36
CA VAL A 317 4.41 -0.71 -1.71
C VAL A 317 5.23 -1.47 -0.68
N GLY A 318 5.85 -2.58 -1.09
CA GLY A 318 6.50 -3.55 -0.18
C GLY A 318 5.48 -4.28 0.73
N THR A 319 5.89 -5.38 1.36
CA THR A 319 4.95 -6.18 2.18
C THR A 319 4.47 -5.45 3.43
N THR A 320 5.23 -4.49 3.95
CA THR A 320 4.85 -3.69 5.12
C THR A 320 5.22 -2.21 5.01
N THR A 321 5.94 -1.73 4.00
CA THR A 321 6.43 -0.34 3.98
C THR A 321 5.31 0.70 3.85
N MET A 322 4.41 0.54 2.89
CA MET A 322 3.17 1.28 2.80
C MET A 322 2.09 0.35 2.26
N TYR A 323 0.97 0.24 2.97
CA TYR A 323 -0.15 -0.59 2.60
C TYR A 323 -1.42 0.25 2.75
N VAL A 324 -2.27 0.27 1.73
CA VAL A 324 -3.59 0.89 1.77
C VAL A 324 -4.58 -0.23 1.58
N ASP A 325 -5.44 -0.46 2.57
CA ASP A 325 -6.49 -1.47 2.44
C ASP A 325 -7.65 -0.95 1.57
N ALA A 326 -8.51 -1.85 1.12
CA ALA A 326 -9.73 -1.49 0.38
C ALA A 326 -10.69 -0.57 1.16
N GLY A 327 -10.53 -0.43 2.49
CA GLY A 327 -11.26 0.51 3.34
C GLY A 327 -10.68 1.94 3.36
N GLY A 328 -9.53 2.16 2.73
CA GLY A 328 -8.83 3.44 2.68
C GLY A 328 -7.91 3.72 3.87
N ASN A 329 -7.67 2.73 4.75
CA ASN A 329 -6.73 2.87 5.84
C ASN A 329 -5.30 2.72 5.34
N VAL A 330 -4.43 3.65 5.73
CA VAL A 330 -3.00 3.66 5.36
C VAL A 330 -2.18 3.07 6.50
N GLY A 331 -1.65 1.87 6.28
CA GLY A 331 -0.60 1.26 7.07
C GLY A 331 0.79 1.70 6.60
N ILE A 332 1.64 2.17 7.52
CA ILE A 332 3.08 2.37 7.27
C ILE A 332 3.83 1.49 8.26
N GLY A 333 4.49 0.44 7.79
CA GLY A 333 5.11 -0.59 8.62
C GLY A 333 4.16 -1.73 9.08
N THR A 334 2.91 -1.77 8.61
CA THR A 334 1.93 -2.85 8.89
C THR A 334 1.10 -3.16 7.64
N ALA A 335 0.70 -4.41 7.47
CA ALA A 335 -0.25 -4.87 6.46
C ALA A 335 -1.70 -5.01 6.99
N SER A 336 -1.95 -4.61 8.23
CA SER A 336 -3.28 -4.68 8.86
C SER A 336 -3.54 -3.42 9.68
N PRO A 337 -3.73 -2.25 9.02
CA PRO A 337 -3.99 -1.00 9.72
C PRO A 337 -5.32 -1.06 10.47
N GLY A 338 -5.30 -0.80 11.78
CA GLY A 338 -6.52 -0.75 12.61
C GLY A 338 -7.23 0.61 12.61
N SER A 339 -6.73 1.58 11.85
CA SER A 339 -7.25 2.96 11.76
C SER A 339 -6.77 3.63 10.47
N LEU A 340 -7.36 4.78 10.10
CA LEU A 340 -7.10 5.50 8.85
C LEU A 340 -5.60 5.75 8.57
N LEU A 341 -4.79 5.95 9.61
CA LEU A 341 -3.34 6.03 9.51
C LEU A 341 -2.73 5.23 10.66
N ASN A 342 -2.26 4.02 10.35
CA ASN A 342 -1.58 3.16 11.31
C ASN A 342 -0.09 3.08 10.98
N ILE A 343 0.73 3.85 11.69
CA ILE A 343 2.18 3.79 11.55
C ILE A 343 2.75 2.85 12.62
N SER A 344 3.34 1.74 12.19
CA SER A 344 3.97 0.74 13.06
C SER A 344 5.42 0.52 12.63
N GLY A 345 6.35 1.27 13.22
CA GLY A 345 7.77 0.94 13.13
C GLY A 345 8.16 -0.04 14.22
N SER A 346 8.84 -1.14 13.88
CA SER A 346 9.59 -1.93 14.88
C SER A 346 10.81 -1.13 15.31
N GLN A 347 10.66 -0.33 16.36
CA GLN A 347 11.73 0.51 16.89
C GLN A 347 12.59 -0.32 17.86
N THR A 348 13.58 -1.03 17.31
CA THR A 348 14.65 -1.69 18.11
C THR A 348 15.79 -0.76 18.48
N ASP A 349 15.76 0.50 18.03
CA ASP A 349 16.87 1.45 18.23
C ASP A 349 16.58 2.43 19.38
N THR A 350 17.48 2.43 20.36
CA THR A 350 17.50 3.34 21.51
C THR A 350 17.84 4.79 21.14
N THR A 351 18.14 5.09 19.87
CA THR A 351 18.52 6.42 19.37
C THR A 351 17.36 7.32 18.93
N GLY A 352 16.10 6.92 19.09
CA GLY A 352 14.96 7.87 19.06
C GLY A 352 14.55 8.38 17.66
N GLN A 353 14.53 7.50 16.65
CA GLN A 353 13.96 7.84 15.34
C GLN A 353 12.47 8.20 15.47
N SER A 354 12.00 9.23 14.76
CA SER A 354 10.59 9.66 14.81
C SER A 354 9.71 8.71 14.00
N ILE A 355 8.58 8.27 14.57
CA ILE A 355 7.57 7.51 13.81
C ILE A 355 6.65 8.43 13.00
N LEU A 356 6.53 9.69 13.42
CA LEU A 356 5.81 10.74 12.72
C LEU A 356 6.54 12.06 12.94
N ARG A 357 6.89 12.75 11.85
CA ARG A 357 7.51 14.07 11.86
C ARG A 357 6.60 15.07 11.17
N LEU A 358 6.26 16.14 11.87
CA LEU A 358 5.51 17.27 11.32
C LEU A 358 6.48 18.44 11.09
N THR A 359 6.75 18.73 9.82
CA THR A 359 7.66 19.80 9.40
C THR A 359 6.88 21.06 9.04
N ARG A 360 7.27 22.22 9.56
CA ARG A 360 6.74 23.50 9.12
C ARG A 360 7.69 24.14 8.08
N PRO A 361 7.21 24.64 6.94
CA PRO A 361 8.05 25.38 6.01
C PRO A 361 8.64 26.63 6.71
N ILE A 362 9.97 26.75 6.66
CA ILE A 362 10.74 27.70 7.47
C ILE A 362 10.71 29.11 6.84
N LYS A 363 10.52 30.14 7.70
CA LYS A 363 10.93 31.53 7.40
C LYS A 363 12.36 31.69 7.98
N PRO A 364 13.37 32.19 7.24
CA PRO A 364 14.80 31.89 7.48
C PRO A 364 15.47 32.45 8.76
N ALA A 365 14.73 32.91 9.77
CA ALA A 365 15.31 33.71 10.85
C ALA A 365 14.84 33.34 12.27
N SER A 366 14.14 32.22 12.47
CA SER A 366 13.65 31.86 13.80
C SER A 366 14.41 30.69 14.41
N ASN A 367 14.94 30.89 15.62
CA ASN A 367 15.46 29.84 16.52
C ASN A 367 14.39 28.83 16.99
N PHE A 368 13.20 28.84 16.38
CA PHE A 368 12.15 27.87 16.67
C PHE A 368 12.48 26.55 15.96
N PRO A 369 12.22 25.41 16.62
CA PRO A 369 12.32 24.11 15.98
C PRO A 369 11.45 24.09 14.72
N SER A 370 12.00 23.53 13.65
CA SER A 370 11.33 23.43 12.35
C SER A 370 10.40 22.22 12.28
N ASN A 371 10.56 21.29 13.24
CA ASN A 371 9.89 20.01 13.25
C ASN A 371 9.37 19.68 14.65
N VAL A 372 8.20 19.03 14.69
CA VAL A 372 7.68 18.32 15.87
C VAL A 372 7.75 16.84 15.56
N ASP A 373 8.47 16.11 16.40
CA ASP A 373 8.68 14.68 16.24
C ASP A 373 7.93 13.92 17.32
N PHE A 374 7.20 12.89 16.90
CA PHE A 374 6.57 11.91 17.77
C PHE A 374 7.43 10.65 17.78
N LEU A 375 8.01 10.36 18.93
CA LEU A 375 8.90 9.23 19.15
C LEU A 375 8.14 8.22 20.00
N LEU A 376 8.13 6.97 19.57
CA LEU A 376 7.71 5.85 20.43
C LEU A 376 8.96 5.23 21.03
N ARG A 377 9.08 5.30 22.36
CA ARG A 377 10.14 4.64 23.12
C ARG A 377 9.57 3.40 23.80
N THR A 378 10.15 2.24 23.56
CA THR A 378 9.94 1.07 24.42
C THR A 378 10.91 1.15 25.59
N GLY A 379 10.39 1.19 26.82
CA GLY A 379 11.21 1.19 28.02
C GLY A 379 12.06 -0.08 28.11
N SER A 380 13.16 0.00 28.88
CA SER A 380 13.99 -1.17 29.22
C SER A 380 13.23 -2.25 30.02
N VAL A 381 12.02 -1.94 30.46
CA VAL A 381 11.10 -2.85 31.14
C VAL A 381 9.98 -3.21 30.16
N VAL A 382 9.90 -4.48 29.81
CA VAL A 382 8.84 -5.05 28.97
C VAL A 382 7.46 -4.53 29.39
N ASN A 383 6.79 -3.83 28.48
CA ASN A 383 5.44 -3.24 28.58
C ASN A 383 5.28 -1.77 29.02
N SER A 384 6.35 -0.97 29.20
CA SER A 384 6.18 0.50 29.24
C SER A 384 6.51 1.12 27.88
N SER A 385 5.51 1.66 27.19
CA SER A 385 5.71 2.48 25.99
C SER A 385 5.55 3.94 26.38
N ALA A 386 6.44 4.81 25.91
CA ALA A 386 6.27 6.24 26.07
C ALA A 386 6.06 6.88 24.69
N LEU A 387 5.12 7.82 24.62
CA LEU A 387 5.06 8.77 23.52
C LEU A 387 5.85 10.02 23.94
N ASP A 388 7.01 10.19 23.35
CA ASP A 388 7.82 11.38 23.52
C ASP A 388 7.50 12.36 22.39
N ILE A 389 7.15 13.58 22.76
CA ILE A 389 7.06 14.72 21.85
C ILE A 389 8.38 15.46 21.96
N ALA A 390 9.13 15.47 20.88
CA ALA A 390 10.42 16.14 20.80
C ALA A 390 10.37 17.30 19.82
N LEU A 391 11.16 18.33 20.13
CA LEU A 391 11.42 19.43 19.23
C LEU A 391 12.82 19.26 18.65
N SER A 392 12.92 19.24 17.32
CA SER A 392 14.20 19.09 16.61
C SER A 392 14.59 20.39 15.91
N LYS A 393 15.87 20.77 16.05
CA LYS A 393 16.46 21.87 15.27
C LYS A 393 16.64 21.44 13.80
N THR A 394 16.80 22.43 12.92
CA THR A 394 16.88 22.22 11.46
C THR A 394 18.05 21.32 11.01
N ASP A 395 19.06 21.12 11.86
CA ASP A 395 20.23 20.26 11.61
C ASP A 395 20.04 18.79 12.03
N GLY A 396 18.91 18.44 12.67
CA GLY A 396 18.58 17.06 13.04
C GLY A 396 19.41 16.48 14.20
N THR A 397 20.30 17.27 14.80
CA THR A 397 21.36 16.76 15.69
C THR A 397 21.05 16.81 17.19
N VAL A 398 19.91 17.36 17.64
CA VAL A 398 19.49 17.28 19.05
C VAL A 398 17.97 17.20 19.16
N TYR A 399 17.47 16.04 19.59
CA TYR A 399 16.10 15.89 20.09
C TYR A 399 16.09 16.28 21.56
N GLN A 400 15.44 17.39 21.90
CA GLN A 400 15.07 17.64 23.29
C GLN A 400 13.64 17.15 23.46
N THR A 401 13.46 16.05 24.19
CA THR A 401 12.12 15.62 24.63
C THR A 401 11.55 16.70 25.53
N ILE A 402 10.47 17.32 25.08
CA ILE A 402 9.81 18.39 25.84
C ILE A 402 8.62 17.87 26.64
N MET A 403 8.02 16.78 26.17
CA MET A 403 6.88 16.14 26.82
C MET A 403 6.99 14.63 26.62
N THR A 404 6.74 13.89 27.69
CA THR A 404 6.69 12.43 27.70
C THR A 404 5.33 12.00 28.23
N LEU A 405 4.64 11.12 27.53
CA LEU A 405 3.43 10.45 28.01
C LEU A 405 3.77 8.98 28.23
N GLU A 406 3.84 8.56 29.50
CA GLU A 406 4.15 7.18 29.86
C GLU A 406 2.87 6.33 29.88
N SER A 407 2.82 5.29 29.04
CA SER A 407 1.61 4.46 28.89
C SER A 407 1.34 3.55 30.09
N ALA A 408 2.36 3.22 30.88
CA ALA A 408 2.25 2.26 31.98
C ALA A 408 1.43 2.80 33.17
N ASN A 409 1.47 4.11 33.41
CA ASN A 409 0.87 4.78 34.56
C ASN A 409 0.04 6.02 34.16
N GLY A 410 0.08 6.45 32.89
CA GLY A 410 -0.60 7.65 32.41
C GLY A 410 0.10 8.94 32.83
N ASN A 411 1.35 8.86 33.28
CA ASN A 411 2.09 10.02 33.75
C ASN A 411 2.52 10.92 32.57
N VAL A 412 2.42 12.24 32.79
CA VAL A 412 2.87 13.27 31.86
C VAL A 412 4.11 13.95 32.43
N GLY A 413 5.25 13.74 31.78
CA GLY A 413 6.47 14.51 32.01
C GLY A 413 6.49 15.74 31.11
N ILE A 414 6.74 16.93 31.66
CA ILE A 414 7.11 18.12 30.89
C ILE A 414 8.55 18.48 31.26
N GLY A 415 9.45 18.40 30.28
CA GLY A 415 10.89 18.58 30.47
C GLY A 415 11.59 17.43 31.23
N THR A 416 10.90 16.29 31.42
CA THR A 416 11.47 15.04 31.97
C THR A 416 10.93 13.84 31.20
N THR A 417 11.76 12.79 31.10
CA THR A 417 11.40 11.51 30.45
C THR A 417 11.12 10.39 31.46
N THR A 418 11.16 10.70 32.76
CA THR A 418 10.92 9.76 33.86
C THR A 418 9.99 10.41 34.90
N PRO A 419 8.73 10.69 34.55
CA PRO A 419 7.79 11.28 35.49
C PRO A 419 7.44 10.28 36.61
N ASP A 420 7.69 10.68 37.84
CA ASP A 420 7.39 9.92 39.07
C ASP A 420 5.95 10.08 39.57
N THR A 421 5.21 11.05 39.02
CA THR A 421 3.80 11.33 39.33
C THR A 421 3.00 11.63 38.06
N LEU A 422 1.67 11.73 38.16
CA LEU A 422 0.78 11.98 37.03
C LEU A 422 1.14 13.22 36.20
N LEU A 423 1.70 14.26 36.82
CA LEU A 423 2.25 15.43 36.13
C LEU A 423 3.58 15.83 36.79
N SER A 424 4.70 15.45 36.17
CA SER A 424 6.03 15.87 36.61
C SER A 424 6.55 16.97 35.67
N VAL A 425 6.70 18.19 36.18
CA VAL A 425 7.30 19.31 35.43
C VAL A 425 8.73 19.52 35.94
N GLN A 426 9.72 19.25 35.10
CA GLN A 426 11.13 19.42 35.43
C GLN A 426 11.78 20.41 34.46
N THR A 427 12.61 21.30 34.97
CA THR A 427 13.39 22.23 34.15
C THR A 427 14.85 22.26 34.63
N SER A 428 15.77 22.55 33.73
CA SER A 428 17.22 22.64 34.02
C SER A 428 17.68 24.07 34.38
N ALA A 429 16.76 25.03 34.44
CA ALA A 429 16.98 26.42 34.83
C ALA A 429 15.93 26.83 35.89
N ALA A 430 15.86 28.10 36.29
CA ALA A 430 14.76 28.61 37.11
C ALA A 430 13.44 28.57 36.30
N GLY A 431 12.83 27.39 36.19
CA GLY A 431 11.60 27.15 35.46
C GLY A 431 10.58 26.47 36.36
N GLY A 432 9.36 26.97 36.30
CA GLY A 432 8.19 26.44 36.99
C GLY A 432 6.96 26.62 36.11
N ILE A 433 5.78 26.37 36.68
CA ILE A 433 4.51 26.59 35.98
C ILE A 433 4.19 28.09 36.02
N LEU A 434 4.32 28.78 34.88
CA LEU A 434 3.93 30.18 34.75
C LEU A 434 2.41 30.30 34.59
N LEU A 435 1.76 30.95 35.54
CA LEU A 435 0.36 31.33 35.48
C LEU A 435 0.27 32.80 35.05
N HIS A 436 -0.06 33.07 33.78
CA HIS A 436 -0.10 34.42 33.21
C HIS A 436 -1.47 34.75 32.62
N SER A 437 -1.98 35.95 32.89
CA SER A 437 -3.16 36.49 32.23
C SER A 437 -2.86 37.89 31.71
N THR A 438 -3.20 38.15 30.44
CA THR A 438 -3.05 39.46 29.79
C THR A 438 -4.35 40.30 29.82
N GLY A 439 -5.46 39.72 30.30
CA GLY A 439 -6.74 40.40 30.38
C GLY A 439 -6.87 41.21 31.67
N VAL A 440 -7.30 42.47 31.55
CA VAL A 440 -7.69 43.28 32.71
C VAL A 440 -8.89 42.62 33.41
N GLY A 441 -8.74 42.30 34.70
CA GLY A 441 -9.79 41.65 35.50
C GLY A 441 -9.83 40.11 35.46
N THR A 442 -8.93 39.46 34.70
CA THR A 442 -8.81 37.99 34.69
C THR A 442 -7.60 37.53 35.51
N GLN A 443 -7.84 36.68 36.50
CA GLN A 443 -6.78 36.16 37.39
C GLN A 443 -6.35 34.78 36.90
N PRO A 444 -5.03 34.55 36.68
CA PRO A 444 -4.56 33.21 36.41
C PRO A 444 -4.53 32.44 37.74
N PHE A 445 -5.07 31.22 37.75
CA PHE A 445 -5.08 30.37 38.94
C PHE A 445 -4.73 28.91 38.60
N LEU A 446 -4.14 28.20 39.55
CA LEU A 446 -4.05 26.75 39.57
C LEU A 446 -5.17 26.21 40.46
N LYS A 447 -6.11 25.47 39.86
CA LYS A 447 -7.20 24.80 40.57
C LYS A 447 -6.87 23.32 40.75
N ILE A 448 -6.88 22.87 42.00
CA ILE A 448 -6.83 21.46 42.38
C ILE A 448 -8.24 21.11 42.89
N ARG A 449 -8.91 20.18 42.22
CA ARG A 449 -10.26 19.73 42.58
C ARG A 449 -10.20 18.31 43.10
N ASN A 450 -10.85 18.05 44.22
CA ASN A 450 -11.23 16.70 44.58
C ASN A 450 -12.68 16.48 44.11
N ALA A 451 -12.86 15.60 43.13
CA ALA A 451 -14.15 15.36 42.48
C ALA A 451 -15.20 14.80 43.44
N ASP A 452 -14.78 13.97 44.41
CA ASP A 452 -15.68 13.23 45.30
C ASP A 452 -16.20 14.08 46.47
N ALA A 453 -15.49 15.17 46.80
CA ALA A 453 -15.79 16.00 47.97
C ALA A 453 -16.29 17.40 47.63
N GLY A 454 -16.36 17.79 46.35
CA GLY A 454 -16.67 19.16 45.92
C GLY A 454 -15.63 20.21 46.34
N SER A 455 -14.56 19.79 47.03
CA SER A 455 -13.52 20.67 47.55
C SER A 455 -12.56 21.12 46.44
N LEU A 456 -12.36 22.43 46.38
CA LEU A 456 -11.52 23.14 45.44
C LEU A 456 -10.43 23.89 46.20
N MET A 457 -9.17 23.60 45.92
CA MET A 457 -8.04 24.44 46.31
C MET A 457 -7.62 25.28 45.10
N THR A 458 -7.60 26.59 45.25
CA THR A 458 -7.18 27.53 44.20
C THR A 458 -5.99 28.33 44.68
N PHE A 459 -4.85 28.20 44.01
CA PHE A 459 -3.72 29.12 44.14
C PHE A 459 -3.84 30.20 43.07
N GLY A 460 -3.93 31.46 43.48
CA GLY A 460 -4.08 32.56 42.53
C GLY A 460 -3.24 33.78 42.90
N LEU A 461 -2.93 34.56 41.88
CA LEU A 461 -2.30 35.86 42.00
C LEU A 461 -3.36 36.91 41.63
N GLY A 462 -3.65 37.83 42.55
CA GLY A 462 -4.58 38.92 42.33
C GLY A 462 -4.11 39.83 41.19
N ALA A 463 -5.02 40.16 40.27
CA ALA A 463 -4.75 40.96 39.08
C ALA A 463 -5.41 42.36 39.15
N THR A 464 -5.34 43.01 40.32
CA THR A 464 -5.87 44.36 40.55
C THR A 464 -4.87 45.22 41.31
N THR A 465 -5.18 46.49 41.55
CA THR A 465 -4.33 47.45 42.28
C THR A 465 -3.82 46.98 43.65
N ASP A 466 -4.39 45.88 44.17
CA ASP A 466 -3.86 45.12 45.29
C ASP A 466 -3.33 43.75 44.79
N ASP A 467 -2.05 43.67 44.50
CA ASP A 467 -1.34 42.41 44.20
C ASP A 467 -1.39 41.50 45.44
N ARG A 468 -2.41 40.66 45.56
CA ARG A 468 -2.56 39.70 46.65
C ARG A 468 -2.36 38.29 46.12
N ALA A 469 -1.36 37.57 46.63
CA ALA A 469 -1.32 36.12 46.52
C ALA A 469 -2.37 35.54 47.46
N PHE A 470 -3.22 34.63 46.97
CA PHE A 470 -4.25 34.01 47.80
C PHE A 470 -4.29 32.50 47.60
N LEU A 471 -4.73 31.84 48.67
CA LEU A 471 -5.12 30.44 48.67
C LEU A 471 -6.61 30.40 49.04
N ASN A 472 -7.45 30.00 48.10
CA ASN A 472 -8.88 29.83 48.33
C ASN A 472 -9.21 28.33 48.43
N ILE A 473 -9.84 27.93 49.53
CA ILE A 473 -10.32 26.57 49.77
C ILE A 473 -11.84 26.65 49.89
N THR A 474 -12.56 25.93 49.03
CA THR A 474 -14.02 26.01 48.95
C THR A 474 -14.63 24.63 48.74
N GLY A 475 -15.64 24.23 49.51
CA GLY A 475 -16.58 23.17 49.15
C GLY A 475 -16.75 22.01 50.14
N GLY A 476 -16.16 22.06 51.34
CA GLY A 476 -16.28 21.03 52.38
C GLY A 476 -16.94 21.54 53.68
N SER A 477 -17.60 20.63 54.42
CA SER A 477 -18.22 20.94 55.72
C SER A 477 -17.21 21.27 56.83
N GLU A 478 -15.93 20.95 56.63
CA GLU A 478 -14.81 21.29 57.52
C GLU A 478 -13.64 21.94 56.76
N ASP A 479 -13.94 22.83 55.80
CA ASP A 479 -12.89 23.55 55.06
C ASP A 479 -11.90 24.22 56.02
N ARG A 480 -10.62 23.88 55.90
CA ARG A 480 -9.54 24.51 56.67
C ARG A 480 -8.27 24.59 55.86
N PHE A 481 -7.48 25.64 56.10
CA PHE A 481 -6.11 25.75 55.60
C PHE A 481 -5.14 25.29 56.69
N ASP A 482 -4.41 24.20 56.43
CA ASP A 482 -3.37 23.72 57.31
C ASP A 482 -1.98 24.00 56.74
N ILE A 483 -1.08 24.54 57.56
CA ILE A 483 0.36 24.46 57.33
C ILE A 483 0.87 23.23 58.09
N MET A 484 1.29 22.20 57.37
CA MET A 484 1.72 20.92 57.94
C MET A 484 3.25 20.80 57.97
N PHE A 485 3.78 20.24 59.06
CA PHE A 485 5.19 19.82 59.14
C PHE A 485 5.24 18.38 59.63
N SER A 486 5.90 17.50 58.87
CA SER A 486 6.06 16.07 59.18
C SER A 486 4.74 15.32 59.47
N GLY A 487 3.64 15.75 58.86
CA GLY A 487 2.31 15.15 59.02
C GLY A 487 1.40 15.85 60.05
N ASP A 488 1.93 16.75 60.89
CA ASP A 488 1.16 17.46 61.90
C ASP A 488 0.82 18.90 61.48
N PRO A 489 -0.44 19.36 61.61
CA PRO A 489 -0.78 20.77 61.43
C PRO A 489 -0.15 21.66 62.51
N LYS A 490 0.61 22.67 62.09
CA LYS A 490 1.21 23.68 62.98
C LYS A 490 0.42 24.98 62.99
N LEU A 491 -0.24 25.31 61.88
CA LEU A 491 -1.24 26.37 61.79
C LEU A 491 -2.48 25.80 61.07
N THR A 492 -3.65 25.98 61.65
CA THR A 492 -4.94 25.57 61.08
C THR A 492 -5.86 26.78 61.03
N VAL A 493 -6.34 27.17 59.85
CA VAL A 493 -7.37 28.21 59.72
C VAL A 493 -8.66 27.56 59.26
N LYS A 494 -9.67 27.50 60.12
CA LYS A 494 -10.99 26.96 59.75
C LYS A 494 -11.76 27.95 58.87
N SER A 495 -12.70 27.44 58.09
CA SER A 495 -13.67 28.23 57.31
C SER A 495 -14.52 29.18 58.17
N THR A 496 -14.70 28.85 59.45
CA THR A 496 -15.29 29.74 60.46
C THR A 496 -14.46 30.98 60.79
N GLY A 497 -13.22 31.09 60.31
CA GLY A 497 -12.29 32.18 60.60
C GLY A 497 -11.39 31.94 61.82
N ASN A 498 -11.60 30.86 62.57
CA ASN A 498 -10.76 30.52 63.72
C ASN A 498 -9.37 30.01 63.28
N VAL A 499 -8.32 30.62 63.84
CA VAL A 499 -6.91 30.28 63.63
C VAL A 499 -6.40 29.48 64.84
N GLY A 500 -5.99 28.24 64.61
CA GLY A 500 -5.27 27.40 65.55
C GLY A 500 -3.77 27.46 65.28
N ILE A 501 -2.95 27.62 66.32
CA ILE A 501 -1.50 27.41 66.27
C ILE A 501 -1.19 26.24 67.20
N GLY A 502 -0.61 25.15 66.69
CA GLY A 502 -0.36 23.93 67.45
C GLY A 502 -1.61 23.09 67.76
N THR A 503 -2.78 23.46 67.25
CA THR A 503 -4.05 22.72 67.39
C THR A 503 -4.87 22.75 66.11
N THR A 504 -5.54 21.64 65.81
CA THR A 504 -6.48 21.49 64.68
C THR A 504 -7.93 21.83 65.04
N THR A 505 -8.22 22.04 66.32
CA THR A 505 -9.57 22.28 66.84
C THR A 505 -9.72 23.60 67.57
N PRO A 506 -9.33 24.75 66.96
CA PRO A 506 -9.42 26.04 67.63
C PRO A 506 -10.85 26.35 68.07
N ARG A 507 -11.00 26.65 69.37
CA ARG A 507 -12.29 26.98 70.01
C ARG A 507 -12.64 28.47 69.91
N TYR A 508 -11.63 29.30 69.76
CA TYR A 508 -11.74 30.76 69.67
C TYR A 508 -11.09 31.25 68.37
N THR A 509 -11.29 32.53 68.04
CA THR A 509 -10.76 33.15 66.82
C THR A 509 -9.25 33.00 66.68
N LEU A 510 -8.51 33.02 67.79
CA LEU A 510 -7.12 32.59 67.86
C LEU A 510 -6.97 31.63 69.05
N ASP A 511 -6.56 30.39 68.78
CA ASP A 511 -6.30 29.37 69.79
C ASP A 511 -4.86 28.88 69.62
N VAL A 512 -3.99 29.24 70.57
CA VAL A 512 -2.58 28.83 70.57
C VAL A 512 -2.41 27.72 71.59
N TRP A 513 -2.23 26.50 71.12
CA TRP A 513 -1.95 25.35 71.96
C TRP A 513 -0.44 25.16 72.07
N GLY A 514 0.16 25.93 72.97
CA GLY A 514 1.60 26.01 73.13
C GLY A 514 2.02 27.32 73.76
N ASP A 515 3.30 27.63 73.62
CA ASP A 515 3.85 28.91 74.07
C ASP A 515 3.42 30.04 73.12
N MET A 516 2.96 31.16 73.69
CA MET A 516 2.56 32.36 72.95
C MET A 516 3.33 33.58 73.47
N ALA A 517 4.03 34.25 72.56
CA ALA A 517 4.67 35.53 72.79
C ALA A 517 3.99 36.59 71.92
N VAL A 518 3.40 37.62 72.54
CA VAL A 518 2.89 38.82 71.85
C VAL A 518 3.79 39.97 72.25
N GLY A 519 4.55 40.56 71.32
CA GLY A 519 5.49 41.63 71.63
C GLY A 519 5.81 42.54 70.46
N THR A 520 6.51 43.63 70.75
CA THR A 520 7.06 44.58 69.77
C THR A 520 8.57 44.49 69.76
N SER A 521 9.20 44.49 68.58
CA SER A 521 10.66 44.51 68.45
C SER A 521 11.22 45.90 68.76
N THR A 522 11.64 46.16 70.00
CA THR A 522 12.45 47.36 70.28
C THR A 522 13.62 47.02 71.18
N GLY A 523 14.73 46.63 70.54
CA GLY A 523 16.04 46.53 71.15
C GLY A 523 17.09 46.34 70.06
N THR A 524 17.70 47.44 69.60
CA THR A 524 18.85 47.41 68.68
C THR A 524 20.04 46.74 69.39
N GLY A 525 20.34 45.50 69.02
CA GLY A 525 21.55 44.79 69.43
C GLY A 525 21.27 43.54 70.25
N ALA A 526 21.33 42.38 69.57
CA ALA A 526 21.10 41.00 70.04
C ALA A 526 19.63 40.50 69.94
N PRO A 527 19.40 39.21 69.57
CA PRO A 527 18.09 38.67 69.18
C PRO A 527 17.23 38.33 70.41
N GLN A 528 16.99 39.31 71.27
CA GLN A 528 16.13 39.14 72.44
C GLN A 528 14.80 39.85 72.16
N ASN A 529 13.84 39.10 71.63
CA ASN A 529 12.46 39.56 71.54
C ASN A 529 11.87 39.55 72.95
N TYR A 530 11.57 40.73 73.50
CA TYR A 530 10.83 40.85 74.75
C TYR A 530 9.31 40.84 74.45
N PRO A 531 8.57 39.78 74.80
CA PRO A 531 7.12 39.79 74.70
C PRO A 531 6.51 40.83 75.66
N LEU A 532 5.54 41.60 75.18
CA LEU A 532 4.63 42.40 76.02
C LEU A 532 3.70 41.50 76.84
N LEU A 533 3.35 40.33 76.28
CA LEU A 533 2.62 39.25 76.95
C LEU A 533 3.28 37.92 76.57
N TYR A 534 3.70 37.16 77.58
CA TYR A 534 4.21 35.80 77.40
C TYR A 534 3.36 34.81 78.17
N VAL A 535 2.84 33.83 77.46
CA VAL A 535 2.10 32.70 78.01
C VAL A 535 2.91 31.45 77.67
N GLN A 536 3.49 30.80 78.67
CA GLN A 536 4.19 29.53 78.49
C GLN A 536 3.27 28.38 78.89
N SER A 537 3.10 27.43 77.98
CA SER A 537 2.44 26.15 78.24
C SER A 537 3.43 25.22 78.94
N GLY A 538 3.19 24.96 80.23
CA GLY A 538 4.08 24.15 81.05
C GLY A 538 4.09 22.68 80.65
N THR A 539 5.07 22.23 79.88
CA THR A 539 5.44 20.80 79.76
C THR A 539 6.77 20.52 80.45
N GLY A 540 6.89 20.96 81.71
CA GLY A 540 8.13 20.82 82.50
C GLY A 540 8.01 21.31 83.94
N GLY A 541 7.12 20.72 84.73
CA GLY A 541 7.31 20.55 86.18
C GLY A 541 7.35 21.75 87.15
N THR A 542 7.49 23.03 86.77
CA THR A 542 7.53 24.12 87.79
C THR A 542 6.96 25.50 87.43
N SER A 543 6.51 25.78 86.20
CA SER A 543 6.10 27.14 85.82
C SER A 543 4.83 27.21 84.97
N ASN A 544 3.68 27.37 85.64
CA ASN A 544 2.42 27.79 85.03
C ASN A 544 2.17 29.25 85.44
N GLY A 545 2.31 30.21 84.51
CA GLY A 545 2.09 31.62 84.82
C GLY A 545 1.88 32.51 83.60
N VAL A 546 1.07 33.55 83.76
CA VAL A 546 0.93 34.65 82.80
C VAL A 546 1.96 35.72 83.18
N GLY A 547 3.00 35.85 82.37
CA GLY A 547 4.02 36.88 82.56
C GLY A 547 3.66 38.16 81.82
N ILE A 548 3.62 39.30 82.52
CA ILE A 548 3.64 40.63 81.91
C ILE A 548 5.05 41.21 82.14
N GLY A 549 5.93 41.05 81.14
CA GLY A 549 7.23 41.75 81.10
C GLY A 549 8.40 41.18 81.91
N THR A 550 8.48 39.86 82.18
CA THR A 550 9.67 39.22 82.76
C THR A 550 10.14 37.99 81.99
N THR A 551 11.46 37.74 81.99
CA THR A 551 12.11 36.65 81.24
C THR A 551 12.34 35.37 82.06
N THR A 552 11.94 35.35 83.34
CA THR A 552 12.17 34.18 84.21
C THR A 552 11.05 34.05 85.24
N VAL A 553 10.03 33.24 84.94
CA VAL A 553 8.92 32.96 85.85
C VAL A 553 9.13 31.58 86.46
N SER A 554 9.64 31.50 87.69
CA SER A 554 9.68 30.25 88.45
C SER A 554 8.70 30.36 89.61
N GLY A 555 7.56 29.66 89.52
CA GLY A 555 6.63 29.49 90.64
C GLY A 555 5.50 30.53 90.84
N THR A 556 5.25 31.46 89.92
CA THR A 556 4.22 32.52 90.08
C THR A 556 3.16 32.49 88.97
N MET A 557 1.89 32.78 89.31
CA MET A 557 0.74 32.83 88.39
C MET A 557 0.60 34.16 87.66
N LEU A 558 0.97 35.27 88.29
CA LEU A 558 1.04 36.61 87.69
C LEU A 558 2.29 37.31 88.21
N THR A 559 3.06 37.92 87.32
CA THR A 559 4.18 38.80 87.68
C THR A 559 4.10 40.08 86.85
N VAL A 560 4.24 41.24 87.50
CA VAL A 560 4.26 42.57 86.87
C VAL A 560 5.55 43.29 87.27
N GLY A 561 6.32 43.80 86.30
CA GLY A 561 7.57 44.55 86.54
C GLY A 561 8.83 43.68 86.40
N THR A 562 10.00 44.29 86.16
CA THR A 562 11.19 43.60 85.63
C THR A 562 12.06 42.92 86.69
N THR A 563 12.97 43.65 87.34
CA THR A 563 14.07 43.09 88.16
C THR A 563 13.69 42.90 89.63
N THR A 564 12.72 43.67 90.12
CA THR A 564 11.97 43.41 91.37
C THR A 564 10.50 43.51 91.02
N PRO A 565 9.74 42.41 91.09
CA PRO A 565 8.37 42.43 90.61
C PRO A 565 7.52 43.35 91.51
N ALA A 566 6.83 44.29 90.87
CA ALA A 566 5.93 45.23 91.52
C ALA A 566 4.70 44.52 92.08
N LEU A 567 4.22 43.47 91.39
CA LEU A 567 3.14 42.59 91.84
C LEU A 567 3.44 41.15 91.46
N VAL A 568 3.28 40.25 92.41
CA VAL A 568 3.35 38.80 92.23
C VAL A 568 2.10 38.17 92.79
N VAL A 569 1.48 37.25 92.04
CA VAL A 569 0.55 36.27 92.59
C VAL A 569 1.22 34.91 92.51
N SER A 570 1.53 34.30 93.65
CA SER A 570 2.18 32.98 93.68
C SER A 570 1.19 31.86 93.37
N GLN A 571 1.69 30.66 93.04
CA GLN A 571 0.85 29.46 92.88
C GLN A 571 0.08 29.07 94.16
N LYS A 572 0.49 29.58 95.34
CA LYS A 572 -0.22 29.39 96.61
C LYS A 572 -1.37 30.39 96.80
N GLY A 573 -1.59 31.30 95.84
CA GLY A 573 -2.59 32.38 95.92
C GLY A 573 -2.14 33.56 96.79
N TYR A 574 -0.83 33.68 97.05
CA TYR A 574 -0.29 34.79 97.84
C TYR A 574 0.04 35.98 96.94
N VAL A 575 -0.31 37.18 97.40
CA VAL A 575 -0.04 38.43 96.69
C VAL A 575 1.21 39.09 97.28
N GLY A 576 2.29 39.12 96.52
CA GLY A 576 3.48 39.90 96.83
C GLY A 576 3.43 41.26 96.14
N ILE A 577 3.72 42.35 96.86
CA ILE A 577 3.97 43.67 96.28
C ILE A 577 5.41 44.04 96.63
N GLY A 578 6.27 44.23 95.62
CA GLY A 578 7.69 44.51 95.80
C GLY A 578 8.54 43.31 96.30
N THR A 579 7.99 42.10 96.30
CA THR A 579 8.70 40.84 96.62
C THR A 579 8.34 39.74 95.64
N ALA A 580 9.36 38.96 95.24
CA ALA A 580 9.20 37.82 94.34
C ALA A 580 8.67 36.55 95.04
N SER A 581 8.85 36.47 96.36
CA SER A 581 8.55 35.27 97.16
C SER A 581 7.70 35.64 98.38
N PRO A 582 6.40 36.00 98.19
CA PRO A 582 5.54 36.40 99.29
C PRO A 582 5.47 35.29 100.35
N ALA A 583 5.84 35.62 101.58
CA ALA A 583 5.84 34.67 102.71
C ALA A 583 4.44 34.53 103.38
N GLY A 584 3.52 35.44 103.08
CA GLY A 584 2.13 35.45 103.56
C GLY A 584 1.12 35.77 102.45
N LYS A 585 -0.18 35.65 102.76
CA LYS A 585 -1.27 35.88 101.78
C LYS A 585 -1.21 37.24 101.10
N LEU A 586 -0.76 38.27 101.81
CA LEU A 586 -0.37 39.57 101.30
C LEU A 586 0.99 39.92 101.92
N ASP A 587 2.03 40.00 101.11
CA ASP A 587 3.38 40.36 101.53
C ASP A 587 3.80 41.62 100.79
N ILE A 588 3.82 42.74 101.51
CA ILE A 588 4.21 44.04 100.95
C ILE A 588 5.61 44.33 101.43
N THR A 589 6.58 44.21 100.52
CA THR A 589 7.95 44.61 100.76
C THR A 589 8.16 45.95 100.05
N ALA A 590 8.39 47.02 100.80
CA ALA A 590 8.70 48.32 100.21
C ALA A 590 10.21 48.41 99.94
N PRO A 591 10.67 48.49 98.68
CA PRO A 591 12.03 48.84 98.39
C PRO A 591 12.14 50.37 98.39
N ASP A 592 12.77 50.91 99.42
CA ASP A 592 13.46 52.21 99.42
C ASP A 592 12.74 53.50 99.89
N THR A 593 13.56 54.27 100.62
CA THR A 593 13.57 55.57 101.33
C THR A 593 12.62 56.72 100.97
N THR A 594 11.60 56.51 100.13
CA THR A 594 10.64 57.57 99.78
C THR A 594 9.36 57.44 100.62
N ILE A 595 8.75 58.58 100.95
CA ILE A 595 7.76 58.81 102.03
C ILE A 595 6.38 58.14 101.78
N ALA A 596 6.31 57.09 100.97
CA ALA A 596 5.08 56.42 100.58
C ALA A 596 4.67 55.34 101.60
N PRO A 597 3.37 55.23 101.93
CA PRO A 597 2.87 54.19 102.81
C PRO A 597 2.95 52.81 102.16
N ALA A 598 3.27 51.79 102.96
CA ALA A 598 3.25 50.40 102.50
C ALA A 598 1.81 49.91 102.28
N LEU A 599 0.86 50.37 103.11
CA LEU A 599 -0.57 50.18 102.89
C LEU A 599 -1.32 51.47 103.20
N SER A 600 -2.12 51.91 102.25
CA SER A 600 -2.99 53.09 102.40
C SER A 600 -4.46 52.67 102.38
N LEU A 601 -5.19 52.94 103.46
CA LEU A 601 -6.63 52.74 103.57
C LEU A 601 -7.31 54.11 103.56
N ARG A 602 -8.03 54.44 102.48
CA ARG A 602 -8.61 55.76 102.26
C ARG A 602 -10.10 55.69 101.96
N ASN A 603 -10.82 56.70 102.39
CA ASN A 603 -12.13 57.05 101.84
C ASN A 603 -11.97 58.30 100.96
N TYR A 604 -12.12 58.12 99.64
CA TYR A 604 -12.02 59.19 98.65
C TYR A 604 -13.40 59.77 98.37
N ALA A 605 -13.98 60.49 99.33
CA ALA A 605 -15.20 61.26 99.11
C ALA A 605 -14.87 62.75 99.18
N GLY A 606 -15.01 63.47 98.05
CA GLY A 606 -14.99 64.93 98.02
C GLY A 606 -13.62 65.62 98.08
N GLY A 607 -12.53 64.98 97.63
CA GLY A 607 -11.22 65.62 97.46
C GLY A 607 -10.39 65.80 98.75
N ASN A 608 -10.98 65.53 99.91
CA ASN A 608 -10.30 65.49 101.20
C ASN A 608 -10.14 64.04 101.64
N THR A 609 -8.92 63.52 101.55
CA THR A 609 -8.65 62.11 101.81
C THR A 609 -8.61 61.87 103.31
N TYR A 610 -9.62 61.18 103.86
CA TYR A 610 -9.58 60.66 105.21
C TYR A 610 -9.13 59.20 105.18
N GLY A 611 -8.36 58.78 106.18
CA GLY A 611 -7.98 57.39 106.29
C GLY A 611 -6.74 57.15 107.13
N PHE A 612 -6.12 56.00 106.89
CA PHE A 612 -4.93 55.55 107.61
C PHE A 612 -3.85 55.09 106.67
N ASP A 613 -2.62 55.46 106.98
CA ASP A 613 -1.41 54.93 106.36
C ASP A 613 -0.67 54.06 107.34
N PHE A 614 -0.24 52.91 106.84
CA PHE A 614 0.67 52.00 107.50
C PHE A 614 2.02 52.14 106.81
N ASP A 615 2.96 52.78 107.50
CA ASP A 615 4.32 52.94 107.02
C ASP A 615 5.21 51.89 107.68
N LEU A 616 6.06 51.27 106.86
CA LEU A 616 7.08 50.35 107.32
C LEU A 616 8.45 51.02 107.13
N GLU A 617 9.12 51.35 108.23
CA GLU A 617 10.46 51.94 108.19
C GLU A 617 11.51 50.84 108.06
N THR A 618 12.17 50.78 106.90
CA THR A 618 13.01 49.65 106.51
C THR A 618 14.51 49.86 106.70
N LEU A 619 14.98 51.07 107.02
CA LEU A 619 16.42 51.36 106.98
C LEU A 619 17.18 51.07 108.28
N ILE A 620 16.58 51.19 109.48
CA ILE A 620 17.36 51.03 110.73
C ILE A 620 16.59 50.32 111.86
N VAL A 621 15.29 50.59 112.09
CA VAL A 621 14.61 50.13 113.33
C VAL A 621 13.52 49.07 113.09
N GLY A 622 12.99 48.95 111.87
CA GLY A 622 11.87 48.03 111.59
C GLY A 622 10.59 48.44 112.33
N ARG A 623 10.30 49.75 112.33
CA ARG A 623 9.14 50.33 113.01
C ARG A 623 7.89 50.29 112.10
N LEU A 624 6.74 49.99 112.68
CA LEU A 624 5.42 50.18 112.03
C LEU A 624 4.79 51.46 112.54
N ASP A 625 4.51 52.39 111.63
CA ASP A 625 3.83 53.64 111.96
C ASP A 625 2.41 53.65 111.40
N LEU A 626 1.47 54.10 112.24
CA LEU A 626 0.11 54.40 111.87
C LEU A 626 -0.05 55.92 111.81
N TYR A 627 -0.23 56.42 110.59
CA TYR A 627 -0.60 57.80 110.36
C TYR A 627 -2.11 57.89 110.15
N SER A 628 -2.77 58.84 110.80
CA SER A 628 -4.09 59.27 110.33
C SER A 628 -3.90 60.31 109.23
N ILE A 629 -4.80 60.25 108.27
CA ILE A 629 -4.97 61.32 107.29
C ILE A 629 -6.29 62.02 107.59
N ASP A 630 -6.20 63.31 107.79
CA ASP A 630 -7.33 64.20 107.94
C ASP A 630 -7.23 65.28 106.85
N ALA A 631 -8.15 65.22 105.87
CA ALA A 631 -8.18 66.15 104.73
C ALA A 631 -6.81 66.31 104.02
N GLY A 632 -6.11 65.19 103.78
CA GLY A 632 -4.80 65.18 103.13
C GLY A 632 -3.61 65.48 104.05
N ALA A 633 -3.82 65.98 105.27
CA ALA A 633 -2.77 66.17 106.26
C ALA A 633 -2.44 64.86 106.98
N ARG A 634 -1.16 64.52 107.06
CA ARG A 634 -0.65 63.22 107.50
C ARG A 634 0.01 63.34 108.87
N THR A 635 -0.57 62.71 109.89
CA THR A 635 -0.12 62.85 111.29
C THR A 635 0.14 61.49 111.90
N ASN A 636 1.34 61.27 112.46
CA ASN A 636 1.64 60.04 113.17
C ASN A 636 0.75 59.94 114.42
N ARG A 637 -0.02 58.86 114.53
CA ARG A 637 -0.89 58.61 115.69
C ARG A 637 -0.31 57.54 116.59
N MET A 638 0.34 56.54 116.01
CA MET A 638 0.93 55.45 116.76
C MET A 638 2.16 54.91 116.03
N SER A 639 3.15 54.53 116.82
CA SER A 639 4.39 53.92 116.35
C SER A 639 4.68 52.67 117.16
N TRP A 640 4.85 51.54 116.50
CA TRP A 640 5.29 50.29 117.11
C TRP A 640 6.73 49.99 116.73
N MET A 641 7.62 50.05 117.70
CA MET A 641 9.02 49.69 117.52
C MET A 641 9.19 48.18 117.60
N ARG A 642 10.16 47.64 116.84
CA ARG A 642 10.49 46.21 116.84
C ARG A 642 10.90 45.66 118.22
N ASN A 643 11.39 46.51 119.12
CA ASN A 643 11.72 46.16 120.51
C ASN A 643 10.48 46.04 121.43
N GLY A 644 9.27 46.22 120.88
CA GLY A 644 7.99 46.13 121.58
C GLY A 644 7.57 47.40 122.31
N ASN A 645 8.25 48.53 122.10
CA ASN A 645 7.80 49.82 122.62
C ASN A 645 6.71 50.40 121.71
N VAL A 646 5.66 50.92 122.32
CA VAL A 646 4.53 51.57 121.64
C VAL A 646 4.54 53.06 121.95
N GLY A 647 4.65 53.88 120.92
CA GLY A 647 4.43 55.32 120.99
C GLY A 647 3.01 55.64 120.53
N ILE A 648 2.27 56.45 121.28
CA ILE A 648 1.01 57.07 120.81
C ILE A 648 1.24 58.57 120.78
N GLY A 649 1.10 59.18 119.60
CA GLY A 649 1.45 60.59 119.35
C GLY A 649 2.95 60.90 119.39
N THR A 650 3.81 59.89 119.46
CA THR A 650 5.27 60.02 119.40
C THR A 650 5.89 58.88 118.61
N THR A 651 6.95 59.20 117.87
CA THR A 651 7.70 58.27 117.03
C THR A 651 8.94 57.69 117.74
N GLY A 652 9.27 58.14 118.95
CA GLY A 652 10.45 57.74 119.72
C GLY A 652 10.15 57.36 121.18
N PRO A 653 9.33 56.33 121.46
CA PRO A 653 9.03 55.88 122.82
C PRO A 653 10.29 55.33 123.54
N SER A 654 10.64 55.92 124.68
CA SER A 654 11.77 55.47 125.52
C SER A 654 11.40 54.35 126.50
N SER A 655 10.10 54.01 126.61
CA SER A 655 9.55 52.97 127.47
C SER A 655 8.54 52.09 126.71
N LYS A 656 8.05 51.02 127.34
CA LYS A 656 7.11 50.07 126.70
C LYS A 656 5.84 50.73 126.15
N LEU A 657 5.36 51.77 126.81
CA LEU A 657 4.28 52.62 126.32
C LEU A 657 4.63 54.07 126.62
N THR A 658 4.78 54.88 125.58
CA THR A 658 4.91 56.34 125.69
C THR A 658 3.72 56.98 124.99
N VAL A 659 2.93 57.76 125.72
CA VAL A 659 1.80 58.51 125.16
C VAL A 659 2.13 59.99 125.24
N PHE A 660 2.11 60.68 124.11
CA PHE A 660 2.43 62.10 124.00
C PHE A 660 1.23 62.88 123.45
N GLY A 661 0.80 63.91 124.18
CA GLY A 661 -0.34 64.76 123.79
C GLY A 661 -0.74 65.76 124.87
N SER A 662 -1.46 66.83 124.50
CA SER A 662 -1.86 67.93 125.40
C SER A 662 -3.02 67.60 126.35
N SER A 663 -3.61 66.40 126.25
CA SER A 663 -4.74 65.96 127.09
C SER A 663 -4.79 64.42 127.19
N VAL A 664 -3.70 63.83 127.67
CA VAL A 664 -3.60 62.38 127.86
C VAL A 664 -4.41 61.96 129.11
N LYS A 665 -5.55 61.30 128.91
CA LYS A 665 -6.27 60.57 129.97
C LYS A 665 -5.96 59.10 129.85
N MET A 666 -5.04 58.60 130.68
CA MET A 666 -4.70 57.18 130.75
C MET A 666 -5.52 56.52 131.85
N ALA A 667 -6.49 55.70 131.46
CA ALA A 667 -7.12 54.77 132.40
C ALA A 667 -6.26 53.51 132.46
N ILE A 668 -5.48 53.35 133.54
CA ILE A 668 -4.75 52.10 133.83
C ILE A 668 -5.63 51.31 134.80
N GLY A 669 -6.41 50.39 134.27
CA GLY A 669 -7.24 49.48 135.07
C GLY A 669 -6.69 48.07 135.01
N ASP A 670 -6.62 47.39 136.15
CA ASP A 670 -6.35 45.94 136.23
C ASP A 670 -7.56 45.07 135.83
N GLY A 671 -8.63 45.71 135.33
CA GLY A 671 -9.90 45.08 135.00
C GLY A 671 -10.94 45.16 136.11
N THR A 672 -10.62 45.74 137.28
CA THR A 672 -11.57 45.92 138.40
C THR A 672 -11.57 47.37 138.90
N ALA A 673 -12.74 47.99 139.00
CA ALA A 673 -12.90 49.45 139.04
C ALA A 673 -12.68 50.12 140.43
N THR A 674 -12.39 51.43 140.34
CA THR A 674 -12.25 52.52 141.37
C THR A 674 -10.83 52.72 141.91
N THR A 675 -10.13 53.85 141.75
CA THR A 675 -10.52 55.25 141.47
C THR A 675 -9.43 56.07 140.73
N THR A 676 -9.94 57.09 140.01
CA THR A 676 -9.35 58.29 139.35
C THR A 676 -8.34 58.11 138.22
#